data_AF-A0A1H5X3I1-F1
#
_entry.id   AF-A0A1H5X3I1-F1
#
_cell.length_a   1.000
_cell.length_b   1.000
_cell.length_c   1.000
_cell.angle_alpha   90.00
_cell.angle_beta   90.00
_cell.angle_gamma   90.00
#
_symmetry.space_group_name_H-M   'P 1'
#
loop_
_entity.id
_entity.type
_entity.pdbx_description
1 polymer ?
#
loop_
_entity_poly.entity_id
_entity_poly.type
_entity_poly.pdbx_seq_one_letter_code
_entity_poly.pdbx_strand_id
1 'polypeptide(L)'
;MGFSPEAIEAGPYLAGYAVLLCAASAARVGAYFWAQSRAIARTAPPLGPYDVAAVAGYSNRVVETALAGLVDSGAVTVHPGDPSEFRPRPDAGQRVQDPVQRQVLELLPSHANVHSLVSAFTRTETAAGLRRRMVSAGFRLSYRGRELLTWLTWALLPLAVLTMTVWQWGSKATVLLLFLEVLLSASAAIWWGASLPLTGTRRAKRLRAEIASVERKYQPTNRQKEKEKEKEKEKVPAEAVVRKVREAVTARAGEWGLAPGWIGSATGMVPFLGWSGYSAERGEHLEPQRYWTPGIRGSAPKTGPRRALGWRYRALGAACGVLALGVLFPGMIYLNVFSIPLFLVLSAVGARLAMQGKKHLAADGREVLHTSYAPPVLYLRSFAHDALLERRAPYRSLMTALGSGGSYLEELATAVRRFGTFVAIGNPGNPLPVLGPAHIYVPPEPDPGPDLHRWQAEVLNLMQGASLVLISAGSSEGLRWEFAQAASLMPPERLVVLVPLSREEYARFRERTQMYFRAGLPADPRKRSVRNKEQIHGLIYFDRDWTPHFVAFRRHALLQLHLGRIAIRPSVRRLRNRLAHALYPVFRSNRVGWPGIVVPVPFGRASRHRVVPGLSIARALLLAVALSIAAAVVSSFTGR
;
A
#
# COMPACT_ATOMS: atom_id res chain seq x y z
N MET A 1 6.98 -49.69 18.99
CA MET A 1 5.66 -49.27 18.47
C MET A 1 5.54 -49.81 17.06
N GLY A 2 4.71 -50.83 16.82
CA GLY A 2 4.55 -51.36 15.46
C GLY A 2 3.76 -50.36 14.61
N PHE A 3 4.32 -49.94 13.47
CA PHE A 3 3.56 -49.18 12.48
C PHE A 3 2.36 -50.02 12.04
N SER A 4 1.17 -49.41 11.94
CA SER A 4 0.00 -50.13 11.44
C SER A 4 0.30 -50.66 10.02
N PRO A 5 -0.28 -51.80 9.61
CA PRO A 5 -0.12 -52.34 8.25
C PRO A 5 -0.42 -51.30 7.16
N GLU A 6 -1.34 -50.36 7.44
CA GLU A 6 -1.70 -49.23 6.58
C GLU A 6 -0.53 -48.28 6.28
N ALA A 7 0.44 -48.13 7.21
CA ALA A 7 1.61 -47.28 6.99
C ALA A 7 2.62 -47.91 6.02
N ILE A 8 2.66 -49.25 5.93
CA ILE A 8 3.54 -49.99 5.01
C ILE A 8 3.04 -49.85 3.57
N GLU A 9 1.72 -49.78 3.36
CA GLU A 9 1.12 -49.59 2.03
C GLU A 9 1.28 -48.17 1.47
N ALA A 10 1.53 -47.15 2.31
CA ALA A 10 1.69 -45.77 1.88
C ALA A 10 3.06 -45.47 1.21
N GLY A 11 4.08 -46.33 1.43
CA GLY A 11 5.44 -46.12 0.92
C GLY A 11 5.54 -46.10 -0.62
N PRO A 12 5.05 -47.13 -1.33
CA PRO A 12 5.04 -47.16 -2.79
C PRO A 12 4.27 -45.99 -3.41
N TYR A 13 3.19 -45.55 -2.74
CA TYR A 13 2.39 -44.41 -3.15
C TYR A 13 3.19 -43.10 -3.13
N LEU A 14 3.83 -42.79 -2.00
CA LEU A 14 4.65 -41.58 -1.86
C LEU A 14 5.84 -41.60 -2.83
N ALA A 15 6.43 -42.76 -3.07
CA ALA A 15 7.49 -42.92 -4.07
C ALA A 15 6.99 -42.62 -5.49
N GLY A 16 5.83 -43.15 -5.88
CA GLY A 16 5.22 -42.88 -7.18
C GLY A 16 4.86 -41.40 -7.38
N TYR A 17 4.30 -40.75 -6.36
CA TYR A 17 4.02 -39.30 -6.40
C TYR A 17 5.30 -38.47 -6.52
N ALA A 18 6.36 -38.83 -5.79
CA ALA A 18 7.65 -38.17 -5.91
C ALA A 18 8.23 -38.30 -7.33
N VAL A 19 8.14 -39.48 -7.96
CA VAL A 19 8.58 -39.70 -9.34
C VAL A 19 7.80 -38.83 -10.32
N LEU A 20 6.48 -38.71 -10.19
CA LEU A 20 5.67 -37.83 -11.05
C LEU A 20 6.03 -36.35 -10.87
N LEU A 21 6.24 -35.89 -9.65
CA LEU A 21 6.70 -34.52 -9.39
C LEU A 21 8.09 -34.24 -9.97
N CYS A 22 9.00 -35.22 -9.90
CA CYS A 22 10.32 -35.15 -10.52
C CYS A 22 10.22 -35.11 -12.05
N ALA A 23 9.40 -35.95 -12.67
CA ALA A 23 9.17 -35.98 -14.11
C ALA A 23 8.55 -34.67 -14.60
N ALA A 24 7.53 -34.14 -13.89
CA ALA A 24 6.93 -32.84 -14.19
C ALA A 24 7.95 -31.69 -14.07
N SER A 25 8.83 -31.76 -13.06
CA SER A 25 9.94 -30.80 -12.89
C SER A 25 10.93 -30.87 -14.06
N ALA A 26 11.34 -32.08 -14.45
CA ALA A 26 12.28 -32.30 -15.55
C ALA A 26 11.69 -31.83 -16.90
N ALA A 27 10.43 -32.17 -17.19
CA ALA A 27 9.72 -31.72 -18.39
C ALA A 27 9.64 -30.18 -18.46
N ARG A 28 9.34 -29.53 -17.33
CA ARG A 28 9.35 -28.06 -17.22
C ARG A 28 10.73 -27.47 -17.47
N VAL A 29 11.79 -28.03 -16.87
CA VAL A 29 13.17 -27.58 -17.06
C VAL A 29 13.60 -27.74 -18.52
N GLY A 30 13.27 -28.88 -19.14
CA GLY A 30 13.49 -29.13 -20.57
C GLY A 30 12.77 -28.12 -21.46
N ALA A 31 11.47 -27.91 -21.25
CA ALA A 31 10.68 -26.91 -21.97
C ALA A 31 11.23 -25.48 -21.80
N TYR A 32 11.72 -25.15 -20.60
CA TYR A 32 12.36 -23.88 -20.33
C TYR A 32 13.66 -23.70 -21.12
N PHE A 33 14.54 -24.70 -21.13
CA PHE A 33 15.78 -24.65 -21.90
C PHE A 33 15.54 -24.64 -23.41
N TRP A 34 14.56 -25.39 -23.88
CA TRP A 34 14.12 -25.38 -25.28
C TRP A 34 13.57 -24.01 -25.70
N ALA A 35 12.73 -23.38 -24.86
CA ALA A 35 12.23 -22.03 -25.12
C ALA A 35 13.37 -21.00 -25.11
N GLN A 36 14.40 -21.20 -24.27
CA GLN A 36 15.58 -20.33 -24.23
C GLN A 36 16.48 -20.49 -25.46
N SER A 37 16.69 -21.70 -25.98
CA SER A 37 17.55 -21.91 -27.15
C SER A 37 16.96 -21.32 -28.43
N ARG A 38 15.62 -21.33 -28.56
CA ARG A 38 14.91 -20.70 -29.69
C ARG A 38 14.82 -19.17 -29.62
N ALA A 39 15.11 -18.57 -28.47
CA ALA A 39 15.05 -17.11 -28.29
C ALA A 39 16.32 -16.37 -28.76
N ILE A 40 17.28 -17.06 -29.38
CA ILE A 40 18.53 -16.48 -29.86
C ILE A 40 18.27 -15.79 -31.20
N ALA A 41 18.10 -14.46 -31.18
CA ALA A 41 18.12 -13.65 -32.40
C ALA A 41 19.52 -13.70 -33.04
N ARG A 42 19.57 -13.85 -34.38
CA ARG A 42 20.84 -13.94 -35.13
C ARG A 42 21.65 -12.64 -35.11
N THR A 43 20.98 -11.49 -34.97
CA THR A 43 21.60 -10.18 -34.71
C THR A 43 20.67 -9.37 -33.79
N ALA A 44 21.18 -8.92 -32.64
CA ALA A 44 20.39 -8.08 -31.74
C ALA A 44 20.61 -6.60 -32.09
N PRO A 45 19.54 -5.78 -32.18
CA PRO A 45 19.70 -4.35 -32.35
C PRO A 45 20.46 -3.77 -31.14
N PRO A 46 21.17 -2.64 -31.32
CA PRO A 46 21.85 -1.97 -30.22
C PRO A 46 20.83 -1.56 -29.15
N LEU A 47 21.20 -1.76 -27.89
CA LEU A 47 20.33 -1.50 -26.75
C LEU A 47 20.33 -0.01 -26.40
N GLY A 48 19.16 0.62 -26.42
CA GLY A 48 18.97 1.96 -25.90
C GLY A 48 18.89 2.00 -24.36
N PRO A 49 18.85 3.20 -23.75
CA PRO A 49 18.83 3.36 -22.29
C PRO A 49 17.64 2.64 -21.64
N TYR A 50 16.45 2.71 -22.24
CA TYR A 50 15.25 2.03 -21.72
C TYR A 50 15.28 0.52 -21.88
N ASP A 51 16.01 0.01 -22.87
CA ASP A 51 16.18 -1.43 -23.07
C ASP A 51 17.06 -2.00 -21.95
N VAL A 52 18.18 -1.33 -21.66
CA VAL A 52 19.06 -1.66 -20.53
C VAL A 52 18.31 -1.52 -19.20
N ALA A 53 17.54 -0.45 -19.02
CA ALA A 53 16.68 -0.27 -17.85
C ALA A 53 15.68 -1.43 -17.68
N ALA A 54 15.04 -1.86 -18.77
CA ALA A 54 14.10 -2.97 -18.77
C ALA A 54 14.75 -4.31 -18.39
N VAL A 55 16.02 -4.53 -18.77
CA VAL A 55 16.80 -5.71 -18.37
C VAL A 55 17.22 -5.63 -16.89
N ALA A 56 17.67 -4.46 -16.43
CA ALA A 56 18.19 -4.26 -15.08
C ALA A 56 17.09 -4.41 -13.99
N GLY A 57 15.95 -3.73 -14.17
CA GLY A 57 14.90 -3.66 -13.14
C GLY A 57 13.47 -3.56 -13.69
N TYR A 58 13.24 -4.06 -14.90
CA TYR A 58 11.93 -4.05 -15.57
C TYR A 58 11.34 -2.64 -15.66
N SER A 59 10.03 -2.51 -15.46
CA SER A 59 9.31 -1.24 -15.62
C SER A 59 9.67 -0.21 -14.56
N ASN A 60 10.20 -0.61 -13.39
CA ASN A 60 10.63 0.34 -12.37
C ASN A 60 11.79 1.18 -12.88
N ARG A 61 12.87 0.52 -13.33
CA ARG A 61 14.05 1.19 -13.87
C ARG A 61 13.74 1.98 -15.13
N VAL A 62 12.84 1.50 -16.00
CA VAL A 62 12.42 2.26 -17.20
C VAL A 62 11.78 3.60 -16.82
N VAL A 63 10.89 3.60 -15.83
CA VAL A 63 10.25 4.83 -15.36
C VAL A 63 11.24 5.74 -14.67
N GLU A 64 12.14 5.22 -13.83
CA GLU A 64 13.21 6.00 -13.21
C GLU A 64 14.13 6.64 -14.27
N THR A 65 14.52 5.89 -15.30
CA THR A 65 15.34 6.38 -16.41
C THR A 65 14.62 7.47 -17.21
N ALA A 66 13.33 7.30 -17.46
CA ALA A 66 12.52 8.32 -18.14
C ALA A 66 12.38 9.59 -17.29
N LEU A 67 12.14 9.45 -15.98
CA LEU A 67 12.07 10.58 -15.05
C LEU A 67 13.39 11.35 -14.99
N ALA A 68 14.54 10.68 -15.02
CA ALA A 68 15.83 11.35 -15.05
C ALA A 68 16.00 12.20 -16.32
N GLY A 69 15.62 11.67 -17.49
CA GLY A 69 15.66 12.44 -18.73
C GLY A 69 14.68 13.61 -18.76
N LEU A 70 13.50 13.44 -18.16
CA LEU A 70 12.53 14.52 -17.99
C LEU A 70 13.03 15.61 -17.03
N VAL A 71 13.77 15.23 -16.00
CA VAL A 71 14.36 16.16 -15.03
C VAL A 71 15.56 16.89 -15.65
N ASP A 72 16.37 16.22 -16.48
CA ASP A 72 17.46 16.82 -17.27
C ASP A 72 17.01 17.79 -18.34
N SER A 73 15.93 17.47 -19.05
CA SER A 73 15.32 18.40 -20.01
C SER A 73 14.58 19.57 -19.34
N GLY A 74 14.49 19.59 -18.00
CA GLY A 74 13.71 20.57 -17.25
C GLY A 74 12.19 20.46 -17.46
N ALA A 75 11.71 19.36 -18.05
CA ALA A 75 10.31 19.06 -18.29
C ALA A 75 9.57 18.66 -17.00
N VAL A 76 10.30 18.12 -16.03
CA VAL A 76 9.77 17.71 -14.72
C VAL A 76 10.63 18.29 -13.60
N THR A 77 9.99 18.75 -12.53
CA THR A 77 10.66 19.13 -11.28
C THR A 77 10.49 18.04 -10.23
N VAL A 78 11.51 17.86 -9.40
CA VAL A 78 11.50 16.93 -8.26
C VAL A 78 11.16 17.72 -6.99
N HIS A 79 10.38 17.14 -6.08
CA HIS A 79 10.03 17.81 -4.83
C HIS A 79 11.26 17.89 -3.90
N PRO A 80 11.59 19.06 -3.34
CA PRO A 80 12.81 19.24 -2.53
C PRO A 80 12.80 18.41 -1.23
N GLY A 81 11.62 18.17 -0.65
CA GLY A 81 11.46 17.36 0.57
C GLY A 81 11.07 15.90 0.34
N ASP A 82 10.84 15.47 -0.91
CA ASP A 82 10.47 14.08 -1.22
C ASP A 82 11.00 13.72 -2.61
N PRO A 83 12.16 13.04 -2.72
CA PRO A 83 12.77 12.72 -4.00
C PRO A 83 11.93 11.74 -4.84
N SER A 84 10.81 11.23 -4.32
CA SER A 84 9.90 10.34 -5.03
C SER A 84 8.66 11.04 -5.63
N GLU A 85 8.49 12.34 -5.37
CA GLU A 85 7.40 13.15 -5.91
C GLU A 85 7.88 14.05 -7.06
N PHE A 86 7.14 14.02 -8.17
CA PHE A 86 7.49 14.66 -9.43
C PHE A 86 6.33 15.51 -9.93
N ARG A 87 6.62 16.67 -10.53
CA ARG A 87 5.62 17.51 -11.19
C ARG A 87 6.05 17.91 -12.60
N PRO A 88 5.18 17.74 -13.61
CA PRO A 88 5.45 18.24 -14.95
C PRO A 88 5.39 19.78 -14.97
N ARG A 89 6.25 20.42 -15.77
CA ARG A 89 6.09 21.83 -16.11
C ARG A 89 4.94 22.03 -17.13
N PRO A 90 4.23 23.17 -17.14
CA PRO A 90 3.11 23.41 -18.04
C PRO A 90 3.46 23.28 -19.54
N ASP A 91 4.70 23.61 -19.91
CA ASP A 91 5.25 23.60 -21.26
C ASP A 91 5.97 22.30 -21.63
N ALA A 92 6.03 21.33 -20.71
CA ALA A 92 6.83 20.12 -20.85
C ALA A 92 6.44 19.25 -22.05
N GLY A 93 5.14 19.23 -22.41
CA GLY A 93 4.62 18.37 -23.47
C GLY A 93 5.18 18.66 -24.86
N GLN A 94 5.64 19.89 -25.12
CA GLN A 94 6.19 20.29 -26.42
C GLN A 94 7.69 19.99 -26.56
N ARG A 95 8.44 19.90 -25.45
CA ARG A 95 9.90 19.74 -25.46
C ARG A 95 10.35 18.28 -25.53
N VAL A 96 9.51 17.35 -25.09
CA VAL A 96 9.88 15.95 -24.92
C VAL A 96 9.53 15.13 -26.17
N GLN A 97 10.54 14.79 -26.96
CA GLN A 97 10.38 13.99 -28.19
C GLN A 97 10.42 12.48 -27.95
N ASP A 98 11.11 12.02 -26.89
CA ASP A 98 11.24 10.60 -26.61
C ASP A 98 9.89 9.97 -26.22
N PRO A 99 9.45 8.87 -26.87
CA PRO A 99 8.12 8.31 -26.65
C PRO A 99 7.93 7.71 -25.25
N VAL A 100 9.01 7.24 -24.61
CA VAL A 100 8.93 6.71 -23.25
C VAL A 100 8.79 7.85 -22.25
N GLN A 101 9.60 8.91 -22.39
CA GLN A 101 9.51 10.11 -21.55
C GLN A 101 8.17 10.81 -21.70
N ARG A 102 7.68 11.00 -22.94
CA ARG A 102 6.38 11.59 -23.22
C ARG A 102 5.25 10.82 -22.55
N GLN A 103 5.27 9.49 -22.68
CA GLN A 103 4.25 8.66 -22.03
C GLN A 103 4.30 8.74 -20.50
N VAL A 104 5.49 8.82 -19.90
CA VAL A 104 5.65 8.99 -18.46
C VAL A 104 5.17 10.37 -18.02
N LEU A 105 5.48 11.41 -18.79
CA LEU A 105 5.03 12.78 -18.57
C LEU A 105 3.50 12.91 -18.58
N GLU A 106 2.82 12.26 -19.52
CA GLU A 106 1.36 12.23 -19.60
C GLU A 106 0.70 11.52 -18.41
N LEU A 107 1.38 10.55 -17.80
CA LEU A 107 0.85 9.79 -16.66
C LEU A 107 1.08 10.47 -15.31
N LEU A 108 2.10 11.34 -15.21
CA LEU A 108 2.51 12.02 -13.97
C LEU A 108 1.39 12.77 -13.24
N PRO A 109 0.51 13.56 -13.92
CA PRO A 109 -0.57 14.28 -13.24
C PRO A 109 -1.52 13.38 -12.44
N SER A 110 -1.71 12.14 -12.90
CA SER A 110 -2.58 11.15 -12.24
C SER A 110 -1.84 10.25 -11.25
N HIS A 111 -0.50 10.21 -11.31
CA HIS A 111 0.34 9.22 -10.63
C HIS A 111 1.64 9.86 -10.10
N ALA A 112 1.52 10.69 -9.06
CA ALA A 112 2.63 11.47 -8.52
C ALA A 112 3.77 10.63 -7.90
N ASN A 113 3.51 9.38 -7.49
CA ASN A 113 4.54 8.50 -6.94
C ASN A 113 5.03 7.46 -7.98
N VAL A 114 6.32 7.15 -7.94
CA VAL A 114 6.99 6.21 -8.87
C VAL A 114 6.26 4.87 -8.95
N HIS A 115 5.80 4.31 -7.82
CA HIS A 115 5.15 3.00 -7.83
C HIS A 115 3.83 2.97 -8.61
N SER A 116 3.00 3.98 -8.43
CA SER A 116 1.74 4.16 -9.15
C SER A 116 1.99 4.44 -10.62
N LEU A 117 3.02 5.23 -10.92
CA LEU A 117 3.45 5.57 -12.28
C LEU A 117 3.93 4.34 -13.03
N VAL A 118 4.73 3.47 -12.39
CA VAL A 118 5.12 2.16 -12.94
C VAL A 118 3.89 1.31 -13.26
N SER A 119 2.93 1.23 -12.34
CA SER A 119 1.73 0.42 -12.54
C SER A 119 0.92 0.91 -13.74
N ALA A 120 0.78 2.23 -13.90
CA ALA A 120 0.12 2.85 -15.02
C ALA A 120 0.90 2.64 -16.32
N PHE A 121 2.20 2.94 -16.34
CA PHE A 121 3.09 2.77 -17.49
C PHE A 121 3.07 1.34 -18.02
N THR A 122 3.04 0.32 -17.16
CA THR A 122 3.03 -1.08 -17.64
C THR A 122 1.84 -1.43 -18.55
N ARG A 123 0.75 -0.65 -18.49
CA ARG A 123 -0.48 -0.83 -19.27
C ARG A 123 -0.50 -0.04 -20.58
N THR A 124 0.48 0.82 -20.83
CA THR A 124 0.52 1.64 -22.05
C THR A 124 1.04 0.85 -23.25
N GLU A 125 0.75 1.38 -24.44
CA GLU A 125 1.26 0.82 -25.69
C GLU A 125 2.79 0.96 -25.78
N THR A 126 3.36 2.07 -25.31
CA THR A 126 4.82 2.27 -25.26
C THR A 126 5.53 1.16 -24.46
N ALA A 127 4.97 0.78 -23.30
CA ALA A 127 5.51 -0.33 -22.53
C ALA A 127 5.31 -1.68 -23.24
N ALA A 128 4.24 -1.85 -24.02
CA ALA A 128 4.04 -3.03 -24.86
C ALA A 128 5.07 -3.08 -26.02
N GLY A 129 5.36 -1.95 -26.66
CA GLY A 129 6.39 -1.79 -27.68
C GLY A 129 7.78 -2.15 -27.17
N LEU A 130 8.16 -1.63 -26.00
CA LEU A 130 9.42 -1.99 -25.34
C LEU A 130 9.50 -3.49 -25.04
N ARG A 131 8.39 -4.10 -24.60
CA ARG A 131 8.33 -5.56 -24.40
C ARG A 131 8.51 -6.34 -25.70
N ARG A 132 7.91 -5.90 -26.80
CA ARG A 132 8.07 -6.52 -28.12
C ARG A 132 9.51 -6.44 -28.59
N ARG A 133 10.18 -5.28 -28.46
CA ARG A 133 11.60 -5.12 -28.76
C ARG A 133 12.50 -6.03 -27.92
N MET A 134 12.20 -6.17 -26.62
CA MET A 134 12.94 -7.10 -25.75
C MET A 134 12.74 -8.58 -26.11
N VAL A 135 11.58 -8.93 -26.67
CA VAL A 135 11.36 -10.28 -27.21
C VAL A 135 12.13 -10.48 -28.51
N SER A 136 12.08 -9.52 -29.45
CA SER A 136 12.79 -9.63 -30.73
C SER A 136 14.31 -9.60 -30.56
N ALA A 137 14.84 -8.85 -29.60
CA ALA A 137 16.26 -8.83 -29.26
C ALA A 137 16.72 -10.05 -28.45
N GLY A 138 15.81 -10.99 -28.14
CA GLY A 138 16.15 -12.23 -27.43
C GLY A 138 16.45 -12.04 -25.94
N PHE A 139 15.99 -10.94 -25.32
CA PHE A 139 16.13 -10.69 -23.88
C PHE A 139 14.93 -11.20 -23.07
N ARG A 140 13.76 -11.36 -23.70
CA ARG A 140 12.55 -11.90 -23.08
C ARG A 140 11.95 -13.03 -23.92
N LEU A 141 11.36 -14.01 -23.24
CA LEU A 141 10.53 -15.02 -23.89
C LEU A 141 9.28 -14.37 -24.49
N SER A 142 8.90 -14.84 -25.69
CA SER A 142 7.65 -14.44 -26.34
C SER A 142 6.43 -14.76 -25.49
N TYR A 143 5.31 -14.08 -25.74
CA TYR A 143 4.06 -14.35 -25.02
C TYR A 143 3.65 -15.82 -25.14
N ARG A 144 3.68 -16.38 -26.37
CA ARG A 144 3.41 -17.81 -26.64
C ARG A 144 4.35 -18.74 -25.87
N GLY A 145 5.65 -18.43 -25.82
CA GLY A 145 6.61 -19.25 -25.06
C GLY A 145 6.31 -19.24 -23.56
N ARG A 146 5.94 -18.07 -23.01
CA ARG A 146 5.53 -17.96 -21.60
C ARG A 146 4.21 -18.67 -21.33
N GLU A 147 3.24 -18.55 -22.23
CA GLU A 147 1.94 -19.21 -22.14
C GLU A 147 2.09 -20.72 -22.19
N LEU A 148 2.89 -21.26 -23.11
CA LEU A 148 3.23 -22.69 -23.17
C LEU A 148 3.87 -23.18 -21.86
N LEU A 149 4.86 -22.45 -21.33
CA LEU A 149 5.50 -22.79 -20.05
C LEU A 149 4.52 -22.73 -18.87
N THR A 150 3.62 -21.74 -18.89
CA THR A 150 2.59 -21.57 -17.86
C THR A 150 1.58 -22.71 -17.97
N TRP A 151 1.10 -23.01 -19.16
CA TRP A 151 0.17 -24.10 -19.44
C TRP A 151 0.77 -25.45 -19.06
N LEU A 152 2.01 -25.76 -19.45
CA LEU A 152 2.72 -26.96 -18.99
C LEU A 152 2.78 -27.05 -17.47
N THR A 153 3.04 -25.94 -16.78
CA THR A 153 3.03 -25.89 -15.31
C THR A 153 1.67 -26.24 -14.74
N TRP A 154 0.61 -25.64 -15.29
CA TRP A 154 -0.75 -25.79 -14.81
C TRP A 154 -1.44 -27.07 -15.30
N ALA A 155 -0.92 -27.73 -16.33
CA ALA A 155 -1.43 -29.00 -16.83
C ALA A 155 -0.78 -30.19 -16.10
N LEU A 156 0.53 -30.14 -15.85
CA LEU A 156 1.26 -31.26 -15.23
C LEU A 156 0.89 -31.46 -13.75
N LEU A 157 0.55 -30.39 -13.02
CA LEU A 157 0.19 -30.45 -11.60
C LEU A 157 -1.16 -31.13 -11.36
N PRO A 158 -2.27 -30.69 -11.98
CA PRO A 158 -3.55 -31.38 -11.87
C PRO A 158 -3.51 -32.77 -12.47
N LEU A 159 -2.72 -32.99 -13.53
CA LEU A 159 -2.53 -34.33 -14.08
C LEU A 159 -1.88 -35.26 -13.05
N ALA A 160 -0.82 -34.82 -12.36
CA ALA A 160 -0.19 -35.60 -11.29
C ALA A 160 -1.15 -35.86 -10.11
N VAL A 161 -1.92 -34.85 -9.70
CA VAL A 161 -2.95 -35.02 -8.65
C VAL A 161 -4.06 -35.96 -9.10
N LEU A 162 -4.53 -35.85 -10.35
CA LEU A 162 -5.58 -36.70 -10.91
C LEU A 162 -5.13 -38.15 -11.03
N THR A 163 -3.92 -38.39 -11.57
CA THR A 163 -3.36 -39.75 -11.66
C THR A 163 -3.23 -40.38 -10.29
N MET A 164 -2.88 -39.59 -9.27
CA MET A 164 -2.82 -40.08 -7.90
C MET A 164 -4.19 -40.32 -7.28
N THR A 165 -5.17 -39.44 -7.54
CA THR A 165 -6.55 -39.60 -7.07
C THR A 165 -7.18 -40.86 -7.67
N VAL A 166 -6.93 -41.13 -8.96
CA VAL A 166 -7.37 -42.36 -9.63
C VAL A 166 -6.65 -43.58 -9.06
N TRP A 167 -5.35 -43.48 -8.76
CA TRP A 167 -4.61 -44.58 -8.15
C TRP A 167 -5.07 -44.89 -6.72
N GLN A 168 -5.52 -43.87 -5.98
CA GLN A 168 -6.10 -44.03 -4.64
C GLN A 168 -7.55 -44.51 -4.64
N TRP A 169 -8.22 -44.52 -5.79
CA TRP A 169 -9.62 -44.91 -5.90
C TRP A 169 -9.79 -46.37 -5.48
N GLY A 170 -10.36 -46.59 -4.30
CA GLY A 170 -10.55 -47.92 -3.69
C GLY A 170 -9.66 -48.20 -2.47
N SER A 171 -8.68 -47.34 -2.18
CA SER A 171 -7.89 -47.43 -0.94
C SER A 171 -8.59 -46.70 0.21
N LYS A 172 -8.45 -47.18 1.45
CA LYS A 172 -8.93 -46.48 2.67
C LYS A 172 -8.03 -45.29 3.06
N ALA A 173 -7.04 -44.97 2.24
CA ALA A 173 -6.10 -43.88 2.46
C ALA A 173 -6.88 -42.57 2.75
N THR A 174 -6.59 -41.99 3.91
CA THR A 174 -7.39 -40.95 4.54
C THR A 174 -7.31 -39.61 3.80
N VAL A 175 -8.34 -38.78 3.99
CA VAL A 175 -8.43 -37.35 3.60
C VAL A 175 -7.13 -36.56 3.88
N LEU A 176 -6.33 -37.01 4.86
CA LEU A 176 -5.03 -36.44 5.22
C LEU A 176 -3.98 -36.56 4.10
N LEU A 177 -3.93 -37.66 3.36
CA LEU A 177 -2.99 -37.86 2.24
C LEU A 177 -3.33 -36.95 1.06
N LEU A 178 -4.62 -36.90 0.68
CA LEU A 178 -5.14 -35.93 -0.28
C LEU A 178 -4.83 -34.48 0.11
N PHE A 179 -4.95 -34.16 1.41
CA PHE A 179 -4.61 -32.82 1.90
C PHE A 179 -3.10 -32.52 1.79
N LEU A 180 -2.24 -33.48 2.14
CA LEU A 180 -0.78 -33.35 2.02
C LEU A 180 -0.37 -33.20 0.55
N GLU A 181 -0.99 -33.93 -0.37
CA GLU A 181 -0.77 -33.84 -1.80
C GLU A 181 -1.13 -32.47 -2.35
N VAL A 182 -2.31 -31.95 -2.00
CA VAL A 182 -2.74 -30.61 -2.40
C VAL A 182 -1.78 -29.55 -1.86
N LEU A 183 -1.30 -29.70 -0.63
CA LEU A 183 -0.31 -28.80 -0.04
C LEU A 183 1.04 -28.86 -0.75
N LEU A 184 1.56 -30.06 -1.02
CA LEU A 184 2.83 -30.26 -1.73
C LEU A 184 2.73 -29.76 -3.17
N SER A 185 1.62 -30.02 -3.84
CA SER A 185 1.31 -29.53 -5.18
C SER A 185 1.22 -28.01 -5.23
N ALA A 186 0.49 -27.39 -4.30
CA ALA A 186 0.41 -25.94 -4.20
C ALA A 186 1.78 -25.31 -3.89
N SER A 187 2.56 -25.94 -3.02
CA SER A 187 3.90 -25.49 -2.66
C SER A 187 4.88 -25.62 -3.84
N ALA A 188 4.81 -26.72 -4.60
CA ALA A 188 5.57 -26.92 -5.83
C ALA A 188 5.18 -25.87 -6.89
N ALA A 189 3.88 -25.60 -7.07
CA ALA A 189 3.39 -24.55 -7.99
C ALA A 189 3.95 -23.16 -7.64
N ILE A 190 3.93 -22.82 -6.34
CA ILE A 190 4.47 -21.56 -5.83
C ILE A 190 6.00 -21.50 -6.02
N TRP A 191 6.70 -22.58 -5.66
CA TRP A 191 8.15 -22.66 -5.79
C TRP A 191 8.59 -22.54 -7.25
N TRP A 192 7.95 -23.28 -8.14
CA TRP A 192 8.15 -23.23 -9.59
C TRP A 192 7.88 -21.84 -10.19
N GLY A 193 6.85 -21.14 -9.71
CA GLY A 193 6.57 -19.76 -10.12
C GLY A 193 7.65 -18.76 -9.68
N ALA A 194 8.35 -19.05 -8.59
CA ALA A 194 9.38 -18.18 -8.02
C ALA A 194 10.81 -18.50 -8.49
N SER A 195 11.18 -19.77 -8.66
CA SER A 195 12.55 -20.22 -8.96
C SER A 195 12.93 -20.08 -10.44
N LEU A 196 11.94 -20.16 -11.34
CA LEU A 196 12.13 -20.02 -12.78
C LEU A 196 11.31 -18.83 -13.29
N PRO A 197 11.77 -17.58 -13.06
CA PRO A 197 11.07 -16.42 -13.58
C PRO A 197 10.99 -16.52 -15.11
N LEU A 198 9.79 -16.77 -15.61
CA LEU A 198 9.44 -17.03 -17.03
C LEU A 198 9.62 -15.80 -17.95
N THR A 199 10.48 -14.87 -17.57
CA THR A 199 10.54 -13.53 -18.16
C THR A 199 11.87 -13.20 -18.82
N GLY A 200 12.99 -13.86 -18.47
CA GLY A 200 14.33 -13.52 -18.99
C GLY A 200 15.09 -14.69 -19.61
N THR A 201 15.74 -14.45 -20.75
CA THR A 201 16.63 -15.42 -21.42
C THR A 201 17.99 -15.51 -20.74
N ARG A 202 18.86 -16.46 -21.13
CA ARG A 202 20.25 -16.54 -20.61
C ARG A 202 21.02 -15.25 -20.85
N ARG A 203 20.86 -14.65 -22.04
CA ARG A 203 21.46 -13.36 -22.41
C ARG A 203 21.05 -12.24 -21.46
N ALA A 204 19.74 -12.12 -21.15
CA ALA A 204 19.25 -11.14 -20.20
C ALA A 204 19.76 -11.39 -18.78
N LYS A 205 19.83 -12.66 -18.33
CA LYS A 205 20.39 -13.00 -17.03
C LYS A 205 21.87 -12.65 -16.93
N ARG A 206 22.66 -12.94 -17.98
CA ARG A 206 24.08 -12.60 -18.07
C ARG A 206 24.29 -11.09 -18.02
N LEU A 207 23.63 -10.34 -18.92
CA LEU A 207 23.71 -8.88 -18.92
C LEU A 207 23.29 -8.29 -17.57
N ARG A 208 22.21 -8.79 -16.97
CA ARG A 208 21.77 -8.33 -15.65
C ARG A 208 22.78 -8.65 -14.54
N ALA A 209 23.41 -9.81 -14.57
CA ALA A 209 24.45 -10.19 -13.62
C ALA A 209 25.70 -9.30 -13.77
N GLU A 210 26.05 -8.95 -15.00
CA GLU A 210 27.16 -8.06 -15.31
C GLU A 210 26.86 -6.61 -14.87
N ILE A 211 25.67 -6.09 -15.16
CA ILE A 211 25.18 -4.80 -14.63
C ILE A 211 25.24 -4.79 -13.09
N ALA A 212 24.69 -5.83 -12.45
CA ALA A 212 24.69 -5.95 -10.99
C ALA A 212 26.11 -6.11 -10.41
N SER A 213 27.06 -6.66 -11.18
CA SER A 213 28.46 -6.75 -10.76
C SER A 213 29.12 -5.38 -10.73
N VAL A 214 28.84 -4.52 -11.71
CA VAL A 214 29.30 -3.12 -11.73
C VAL A 214 28.66 -2.37 -10.57
N GLU A 215 27.34 -2.49 -10.40
CA GLU A 215 26.61 -1.86 -9.28
C GLU A 215 27.22 -2.25 -7.92
N ARG A 216 27.46 -3.54 -7.67
CA ARG A 216 28.06 -4.02 -6.41
C ARG A 216 29.50 -3.60 -6.20
N LYS A 217 30.30 -3.49 -7.27
CA LYS A 217 31.72 -3.10 -7.18
C LYS A 217 31.87 -1.65 -6.72
N TYR A 218 30.91 -0.79 -7.07
CA TYR A 218 30.99 0.64 -6.82
C TYR A 218 29.96 1.16 -5.80
N GLN A 219 28.96 0.36 -5.40
CA GLN A 219 28.11 0.71 -4.26
C GLN A 219 28.84 0.43 -2.93
N PRO A 220 28.90 1.41 -2.01
CA PRO A 220 29.47 1.18 -0.69
C PRO A 220 28.62 0.13 0.05
N THR A 221 29.30 -0.92 0.53
CA THR A 221 28.70 -1.94 1.39
C THR A 221 28.14 -1.30 2.66
N ASN A 222 27.16 -1.93 3.34
CA ASN A 222 26.61 -1.38 4.59
C ASN A 222 27.70 -1.11 5.64
N ARG A 223 28.74 -1.97 5.70
CA ARG A 223 29.92 -1.76 6.56
C ARG A 223 30.73 -0.52 6.15
N GLN A 224 30.88 -0.25 4.86
CA GLN A 224 31.52 0.98 4.39
C GLN A 224 30.66 2.21 4.72
N LYS A 225 29.35 2.13 4.59
CA LYS A 225 28.44 3.23 4.99
C LYS A 225 28.50 3.52 6.49
N GLU A 226 28.65 2.51 7.33
CA GLU A 226 28.84 2.69 8.78
C GLU A 226 30.19 3.34 9.10
N LYS A 227 31.28 2.88 8.45
CA LYS A 227 32.61 3.49 8.59
C LYS A 227 32.70 4.90 7.99
N GLU A 228 32.00 5.19 6.90
CA GLU A 228 31.89 6.52 6.28
C GLU A 228 31.06 7.48 7.13
N LYS A 229 30.07 6.98 7.87
CA LYS A 229 29.36 7.76 8.90
C LYS A 229 30.28 8.10 10.07
N GLU A 230 31.17 7.20 10.47
CA GLU A 230 32.20 7.50 11.48
C GLU A 230 33.27 8.47 10.95
N LYS A 231 33.62 8.38 9.66
CA LYS A 231 34.57 9.26 8.97
C LYS A 231 33.89 10.43 8.25
N GLU A 232 32.94 11.09 8.91
CA GLU A 232 32.07 12.10 8.28
C GLU A 232 32.83 13.29 7.64
N LYS A 233 34.13 13.45 7.90
CA LYS A 233 35.01 14.48 7.32
C LYS A 233 35.64 14.12 5.95
N GLU A 234 35.56 12.87 5.50
CA GLU A 234 36.19 12.43 4.25
C GLU A 234 35.19 11.61 3.40
N LYS A 235 34.02 12.18 3.13
CA LYS A 235 33.07 11.58 2.20
C LYS A 235 33.69 11.60 0.80
N VAL A 236 33.98 10.41 0.26
CA VAL A 236 34.28 10.27 -1.16
C VAL A 236 33.11 10.91 -1.93
N PRO A 237 33.33 11.97 -2.73
CA PRO A 237 32.24 12.67 -3.38
C PRO A 237 31.48 11.70 -4.27
N ALA A 238 30.14 11.75 -4.21
CA ALA A 238 29.26 10.86 -4.98
C ALA A 238 29.62 10.87 -6.48
N GLU A 239 30.09 12.01 -6.98
CA GLU A 239 30.63 12.22 -8.32
C GLU A 239 31.77 11.25 -8.69
N ALA A 240 32.67 10.94 -7.76
CA ALA A 240 33.79 10.03 -8.02
C ALA A 240 33.30 8.58 -8.23
N VAL A 241 32.26 8.16 -7.51
CA VAL A 241 31.63 6.84 -7.69
C VAL A 241 30.94 6.78 -9.05
N VAL A 242 30.17 7.81 -9.40
CA VAL A 242 29.49 7.90 -10.70
C VAL A 242 30.50 7.86 -11.84
N ARG A 243 31.59 8.63 -11.75
CA ARG A 243 32.65 8.67 -12.77
C ARG A 243 33.23 7.28 -13.00
N LYS A 244 33.57 6.55 -11.93
CA LYS A 244 34.08 5.17 -12.02
C LYS A 244 33.07 4.21 -12.65
N VAL A 245 31.78 4.34 -12.32
CA VAL A 245 30.72 3.54 -12.95
C VAL A 245 30.60 3.88 -14.44
N ARG A 246 30.65 5.16 -14.80
CA ARG A 246 30.57 5.64 -16.19
C ARG A 246 31.73 5.08 -17.02
N GLU A 247 32.96 5.14 -16.51
CA GLU A 247 34.15 4.55 -17.14
C GLU A 247 33.97 3.03 -17.32
N ALA A 248 33.54 2.32 -16.27
CA ALA A 248 33.32 0.88 -16.33
C ALA A 248 32.22 0.46 -17.33
N VAL A 249 31.14 1.23 -17.43
CA VAL A 249 30.06 0.99 -18.41
C VAL A 249 30.53 1.30 -19.82
N THR A 250 31.28 2.38 -20.00
CA THR A 250 31.82 2.80 -21.31
C THR A 250 32.80 1.77 -21.86
N ALA A 251 33.70 1.26 -21.02
CA ALA A 251 34.65 0.21 -21.37
C ALA A 251 33.97 -1.08 -21.85
N ARG A 252 32.74 -1.34 -21.41
CA ARG A 252 31.97 -2.57 -21.74
C ARG A 252 30.82 -2.32 -22.71
N ALA A 253 30.67 -1.10 -23.22
CA ALA A 253 29.55 -0.72 -24.08
C ALA A 253 29.46 -1.58 -25.35
N GLY A 254 30.61 -1.84 -25.98
CA GLY A 254 30.71 -2.70 -27.16
C GLY A 254 30.33 -4.15 -26.88
N GLU A 255 30.82 -4.73 -25.76
CA GLU A 255 30.50 -6.11 -25.34
C GLU A 255 28.99 -6.29 -25.10
N TRP A 256 28.35 -5.28 -24.52
CA TRP A 256 26.92 -5.31 -24.20
C TRP A 256 26.02 -4.96 -25.37
N GLY A 257 26.60 -4.48 -26.48
CA GLY A 257 25.85 -3.97 -27.63
C GLY A 257 25.02 -2.75 -27.28
N LEU A 258 25.55 -1.83 -26.46
CA LEU A 258 24.87 -0.58 -26.14
C LEU A 258 24.91 0.36 -27.34
N ALA A 259 23.80 1.08 -27.59
CA ALA A 259 23.80 2.14 -28.59
C ALA A 259 24.82 3.24 -28.21
N PRO A 260 25.54 3.83 -29.17
CA PRO A 260 26.48 4.91 -28.89
C PRO A 260 25.75 6.18 -28.39
N GLY A 261 26.47 7.04 -27.67
CA GLY A 261 26.04 8.42 -27.38
C GLY A 261 25.19 8.63 -26.13
N TRP A 262 24.57 7.60 -25.53
CA TRP A 262 23.69 7.80 -24.35
C TRP A 262 24.34 7.52 -23.00
N ILE A 263 25.49 6.83 -22.94
CA ILE A 263 26.19 6.48 -21.68
C ILE A 263 26.68 7.73 -20.93
N GLY A 264 26.96 8.81 -21.67
CA GLY A 264 27.31 10.11 -21.08
C GLY A 264 26.11 10.92 -20.58
N SER A 265 24.88 10.53 -20.93
CA SER A 265 23.66 11.18 -20.45
C SER A 265 23.21 10.61 -19.11
N ALA A 266 22.46 11.35 -18.31
CA ALA A 266 22.00 10.83 -17.03
C ALA A 266 20.94 9.74 -17.17
N THR A 267 20.15 9.75 -18.26
CA THR A 267 19.30 8.59 -18.62
C THR A 267 20.12 7.31 -18.77
N GLY A 268 21.40 7.44 -19.12
CA GLY A 268 22.28 6.31 -19.27
C GLY A 268 22.85 5.72 -18.01
N MET A 269 22.91 6.51 -16.94
CA MET A 269 23.45 6.07 -15.66
C MET A 269 22.39 5.45 -14.75
N VAL A 270 21.13 5.87 -14.87
CA VAL A 270 20.01 5.39 -14.04
C VAL A 270 19.79 3.88 -14.09
N PRO A 271 19.94 3.16 -15.22
CA PRO A 271 19.84 1.70 -15.23
C PRO A 271 20.81 1.01 -14.26
N PHE A 272 21.98 1.61 -14.02
CA PHE A 272 23.07 1.06 -13.19
C PHE A 272 23.03 1.57 -11.75
N LEU A 273 22.76 2.85 -11.56
CA LEU A 273 22.80 3.52 -10.26
C LEU A 273 21.42 3.65 -9.59
N GLY A 274 20.36 3.54 -10.38
CA GLY A 274 19.01 3.86 -9.97
C GLY A 274 18.76 5.34 -9.77
N TRP A 275 17.50 5.66 -9.46
CA TRP A 275 17.08 7.04 -9.15
C TRP A 275 17.92 7.67 -8.04
N SER A 276 18.20 6.95 -6.96
CA SER A 276 18.96 7.46 -5.82
C SER A 276 20.39 7.85 -6.16
N GLY A 277 21.05 7.11 -7.04
CA GLY A 277 22.42 7.45 -7.46
C GLY A 277 22.43 8.64 -8.42
N TYR A 278 21.45 8.73 -9.33
CA TYR A 278 21.25 9.91 -10.17
C TYR A 278 20.98 11.17 -9.33
N SER A 279 20.08 11.10 -8.34
CA SER A 279 19.80 12.24 -7.47
C SER A 279 21.01 12.69 -6.65
N ALA A 280 21.92 11.77 -6.32
CA ALA A 280 23.15 12.08 -5.59
C ALA A 280 24.22 12.74 -6.48
N GLU A 281 24.29 12.38 -7.77
CA GLU A 281 25.17 13.04 -8.75
C GLU A 281 24.75 14.50 -8.97
N ARG A 282 23.45 14.75 -9.02
CA ARG A 282 22.90 16.05 -9.40
C ARG A 282 22.89 17.09 -8.27
N GLY A 283 23.77 16.95 -7.28
CA GLY A 283 23.84 17.71 -6.04
C GLY A 283 23.20 19.10 -6.08
N GLU A 284 22.20 19.30 -5.24
CA GLU A 284 21.76 20.61 -4.68
C GLU A 284 21.25 21.73 -5.60
N HIS A 285 21.27 21.64 -6.93
CA HIS A 285 20.76 22.70 -7.83
C HIS A 285 19.38 22.46 -8.44
N LEU A 286 18.51 21.72 -7.76
CA LEU A 286 17.07 21.76 -8.08
C LEU A 286 16.51 23.04 -7.45
N GLU A 287 16.46 24.15 -8.21
CA GLU A 287 15.90 25.43 -7.77
C GLU A 287 14.63 25.21 -6.92
N PRO A 288 14.74 25.35 -5.60
CA PRO A 288 13.63 25.07 -4.73
C PRO A 288 12.70 26.29 -4.80
N GLN A 289 11.39 26.04 -4.78
CA GLN A 289 10.33 26.99 -4.43
C GLN A 289 9.53 27.65 -5.55
N ARG A 290 10.07 28.06 -6.72
CA ARG A 290 9.25 28.84 -7.68
C ARG A 290 8.07 28.09 -8.33
N TYR A 291 8.11 26.76 -8.41
CA TYR A 291 7.09 25.96 -9.12
C TYR A 291 6.31 24.97 -8.23
N TRP A 292 6.67 24.88 -6.94
CA TRP A 292 5.94 24.04 -5.99
C TRP A 292 4.94 24.90 -5.24
N THR A 293 3.76 25.12 -5.82
CA THR A 293 2.59 25.49 -5.01
C THR A 293 2.40 24.41 -3.93
N PRO A 294 2.19 24.80 -2.65
CA PRO A 294 2.21 23.90 -1.51
C PRO A 294 1.19 22.78 -1.72
N GLY A 295 1.70 21.64 -2.20
CA GLY A 295 0.95 20.41 -2.29
C GLY A 295 1.10 19.66 -1.00
N ILE A 296 0.02 19.00 -0.66
CA ILE A 296 -0.17 18.31 0.60
C ILE A 296 0.81 17.14 0.69
N ARG A 297 1.81 17.29 1.58
CA ARG A 297 2.75 16.21 1.92
C ARG A 297 2.03 14.93 2.30
N GLY A 298 2.68 13.80 2.00
CA GLY A 298 2.37 12.51 2.62
C GLY A 298 2.45 12.60 4.15
N SER A 299 1.66 11.75 4.82
CA SER A 299 1.44 11.69 6.27
C SER A 299 2.62 12.20 7.10
N ALA A 300 2.36 13.21 7.94
CA ALA A 300 3.33 13.77 8.89
C ALA A 300 4.09 12.67 9.64
N PRO A 301 5.38 12.89 9.95
CA PRO A 301 6.17 11.93 10.71
C PRO A 301 5.46 11.58 12.02
N LYS A 302 5.48 10.30 12.38
CA LYS A 302 4.85 9.80 13.62
C LYS A 302 5.76 10.10 14.81
N THR A 303 5.60 11.28 15.38
CA THR A 303 6.43 11.84 16.46
C THR A 303 5.76 11.72 17.84
N GLY A 304 4.91 10.70 18.03
CA GLY A 304 4.17 10.54 19.27
C GLY A 304 5.06 10.48 20.53
N PRO A 305 4.57 10.99 21.68
CA PRO A 305 5.36 11.28 22.88
C PRO A 305 6.02 10.06 23.53
N ARG A 306 5.52 8.85 23.22
CA ARG A 306 6.07 7.57 23.72
C ARG A 306 6.21 6.55 22.60
N ARG A 307 6.92 6.90 21.54
CA ARG A 307 7.09 6.07 20.33
C ARG A 307 7.52 4.63 20.63
N ALA A 308 8.50 4.43 21.51
CA ALA A 308 8.97 3.08 21.88
C ALA A 308 7.86 2.23 22.51
N LEU A 309 7.08 2.82 23.42
CA LEU A 309 5.95 2.16 24.07
C LEU A 309 4.84 1.82 23.05
N GLY A 310 4.56 2.73 22.12
CA GLY A 310 3.60 2.50 21.05
C GLY A 310 3.97 1.31 20.16
N TRP A 311 5.25 1.17 19.80
CA TRP A 311 5.72 0.00 19.05
C TRP A 311 5.63 -1.31 19.85
N ARG A 312 5.92 -1.30 21.15
CA ARG A 312 5.76 -2.47 22.04
C ARG A 312 4.30 -2.95 22.07
N TYR A 313 3.35 -2.04 22.28
CA TYR A 313 1.92 -2.37 22.28
C TYR A 313 1.45 -2.93 20.93
N ARG A 314 1.96 -2.41 19.80
CA ARG A 314 1.63 -2.95 18.47
C ARG A 314 2.22 -4.32 18.23
N ALA A 315 3.47 -4.55 18.64
CA ALA A 315 4.11 -5.87 18.54
C ALA A 315 3.34 -6.91 19.37
N LEU A 316 2.97 -6.56 20.60
CA LEU A 316 2.19 -7.43 21.47
C LEU A 316 0.79 -7.71 20.91
N GLY A 317 0.12 -6.67 20.38
CA GLY A 317 -1.16 -6.84 19.69
C GLY A 317 -1.09 -7.77 18.48
N ALA A 318 -0.03 -7.64 17.67
CA ALA A 318 0.21 -8.52 16.54
C ALA A 318 0.49 -9.96 16.96
N ALA A 319 1.29 -10.16 18.03
CA ALA A 319 1.55 -11.48 18.60
C ALA A 319 0.25 -12.15 19.06
N CYS A 320 -0.63 -11.44 19.77
CA CYS A 320 -1.96 -11.96 20.14
C CYS A 320 -2.80 -12.34 18.91
N GLY A 321 -2.73 -11.56 17.82
CA GLY A 321 -3.43 -11.88 16.57
C GLY A 321 -2.90 -13.15 15.89
N VAL A 322 -1.57 -13.37 15.91
CA VAL A 322 -0.95 -14.60 15.38
C VAL A 322 -1.33 -15.81 16.25
N LEU A 323 -1.28 -15.67 17.57
CA LEU A 323 -1.73 -16.73 18.49
C LEU A 323 -3.21 -17.06 18.31
N ALA A 324 -4.07 -16.06 18.13
CA ALA A 324 -5.49 -16.27 17.85
C ALA A 324 -5.69 -17.11 16.57
N LEU A 325 -4.97 -16.80 15.48
CA LEU A 325 -5.00 -17.63 14.26
C LEU A 325 -4.53 -19.07 14.51
N GLY A 326 -3.46 -19.22 15.32
CA GLY A 326 -2.94 -20.53 15.73
C GLY A 326 -3.93 -21.34 16.56
N VAL A 327 -4.83 -20.71 17.31
CA VAL A 327 -5.91 -21.39 18.06
C VAL A 327 -7.08 -21.75 17.15
N LEU A 328 -7.47 -20.85 16.24
CA LEU A 328 -8.62 -21.03 15.37
C LEU A 328 -8.44 -22.22 14.39
N PHE A 329 -7.26 -22.35 13.78
CA PHE A 329 -7.01 -23.38 12.76
C PHE A 329 -7.15 -24.82 13.30
N PRO A 330 -6.44 -25.22 14.35
CA PRO A 330 -6.63 -26.53 14.99
C PRO A 330 -8.02 -26.68 15.60
N GLY A 331 -8.56 -25.61 16.20
CA GLY A 331 -9.90 -25.59 16.79
C GLY A 331 -11.00 -25.97 15.79
N MET A 332 -10.92 -25.47 14.56
CA MET A 332 -11.85 -25.85 13.49
C MET A 332 -11.62 -27.28 13.00
N ILE A 333 -10.38 -27.77 12.99
CA ILE A 333 -10.05 -29.13 12.56
C ILE A 333 -10.56 -30.16 13.58
N TYR A 334 -10.39 -29.89 14.87
CA TYR A 334 -10.72 -30.82 15.95
C TYR A 334 -12.08 -30.56 16.62
N LEU A 335 -12.91 -29.66 16.06
CA LEU A 335 -14.22 -29.27 16.59
C LEU A 335 -14.19 -28.90 18.09
N ASN A 336 -13.08 -28.34 18.57
CA ASN A 336 -12.90 -28.03 19.98
C ASN A 336 -13.66 -26.75 20.36
N VAL A 337 -14.74 -26.90 21.14
CA VAL A 337 -15.62 -25.79 21.57
C VAL A 337 -14.86 -24.69 22.32
N PHE A 338 -13.73 -25.00 22.98
CA PHE A 338 -12.92 -24.02 23.71
C PHE A 338 -12.05 -23.11 22.82
N SER A 339 -11.82 -23.50 21.57
CA SER A 339 -10.98 -22.73 20.65
C SER A 339 -11.61 -21.39 20.25
N ILE A 340 -12.94 -21.36 20.11
CA ILE A 340 -13.69 -20.16 19.72
C ILE A 340 -13.62 -19.06 20.80
N PRO A 341 -13.96 -19.29 22.08
CA PRO A 341 -13.86 -18.25 23.10
C PRO A 341 -12.42 -17.78 23.30
N LEU A 342 -11.43 -18.68 23.29
CA LEU A 342 -10.03 -18.29 23.39
C LEU A 342 -9.57 -17.43 22.21
N PHE A 343 -9.97 -17.80 20.98
CA PHE A 343 -9.74 -16.99 19.79
C PHE A 343 -10.33 -15.58 19.92
N LEU A 344 -11.56 -15.46 20.41
CA LEU A 344 -12.24 -14.18 20.59
C LEU A 344 -11.55 -13.31 21.64
N VAL A 345 -11.13 -13.89 22.77
CA VAL A 345 -10.40 -13.19 23.84
C VAL A 345 -9.05 -12.69 23.33
N LEU A 346 -8.22 -13.56 22.72
CA LEU A 346 -6.93 -13.18 22.18
C LEU A 346 -7.05 -12.10 21.11
N SER A 347 -8.05 -12.21 20.23
CA SER A 347 -8.30 -11.21 19.21
C SER A 347 -8.74 -9.87 19.81
N ALA A 348 -9.59 -9.88 20.84
CA ALA A 348 -10.07 -8.67 21.50
C ALA A 348 -8.96 -7.95 22.27
N VAL A 349 -8.15 -8.72 23.02
CA VAL A 349 -6.96 -8.21 23.73
C VAL A 349 -5.95 -7.66 22.72
N GLY A 350 -5.63 -8.42 21.67
CA GLY A 350 -4.71 -8.00 20.62
C GLY A 350 -5.16 -6.69 19.94
N ALA A 351 -6.46 -6.55 19.67
CA ALA A 351 -7.02 -5.32 19.11
C ALA A 351 -6.90 -4.13 20.07
N ARG A 352 -7.18 -4.31 21.37
CA ARG A 352 -7.02 -3.25 22.37
C ARG A 352 -5.57 -2.78 22.46
N LEU A 353 -4.62 -3.71 22.52
CA LEU A 353 -3.18 -3.39 22.56
C LEU A 353 -2.74 -2.67 21.29
N ALA A 354 -3.16 -3.15 20.12
CA ALA A 354 -2.86 -2.49 18.85
C ALA A 354 -3.42 -1.06 18.78
N MET A 355 -4.64 -0.83 19.29
CA MET A 355 -5.24 0.51 19.38
C MET A 355 -4.48 1.42 20.34
N GLN A 356 -4.14 0.95 21.54
CA GLN A 356 -3.32 1.72 22.49
C GLN A 356 -1.95 2.06 21.88
N GLY A 357 -1.33 1.10 21.20
CA GLY A 357 -0.08 1.31 20.49
C GLY A 357 -0.19 2.37 19.40
N LYS A 358 -1.32 2.43 18.69
CA LYS A 358 -1.58 3.54 17.75
C LYS A 358 -1.72 4.88 18.45
N LYS A 359 -2.40 4.95 19.60
CA LYS A 359 -2.59 6.21 20.34
C LYS A 359 -1.25 6.78 20.82
N HIS A 360 -0.35 5.94 21.32
CA HIS A 360 1.02 6.36 21.69
C HIS A 360 1.89 6.80 20.49
N LEU A 361 1.53 6.40 19.27
CA LEU A 361 2.21 6.78 18.03
C LEU A 361 1.53 7.94 17.30
N ALA A 362 0.36 8.41 17.77
CA ALA A 362 -0.31 9.55 17.19
C ALA A 362 0.56 10.79 17.39
N ALA A 363 0.73 11.56 16.32
CA ALA A 363 1.58 12.74 16.33
C ALA A 363 0.87 13.92 17.02
N ASP A 364 1.65 14.80 17.64
CA ASP A 364 1.14 16.02 18.26
C ASP A 364 0.61 16.98 17.19
N GLY A 365 -0.55 17.59 17.43
CA GLY A 365 -1.21 18.44 16.45
C GLY A 365 -0.39 19.69 16.08
N ARG A 366 0.33 20.29 17.03
CA ARG A 366 1.13 21.49 16.77
C ARG A 366 2.37 21.13 15.96
N GLU A 367 3.08 20.09 16.38
CA GLU A 367 4.24 19.61 15.64
C GLU A 367 3.91 19.22 14.19
N VAL A 368 2.76 18.56 14.00
CA VAL A 368 2.26 18.18 12.69
C VAL A 368 1.95 19.40 11.82
N LEU A 369 1.36 20.47 12.38
CA LEU A 369 1.15 21.72 11.65
C LEU A 369 2.45 22.45 11.35
N HIS A 370 3.39 22.54 12.30
CA HIS A 370 4.68 23.18 12.05
C HIS A 370 5.51 22.46 10.98
N THR A 371 5.43 21.13 10.92
CA THR A 371 6.18 20.32 9.94
C THR A 371 5.46 20.22 8.59
N SER A 372 4.15 20.49 8.56
CA SER A 372 3.33 20.40 7.36
C SER A 372 3.12 21.78 6.75
N TYR A 373 3.56 21.95 5.50
CA TYR A 373 3.24 23.15 4.71
C TYR A 373 1.79 23.16 4.19
N ALA A 374 0.99 22.12 4.51
CA ALA A 374 -0.39 22.03 4.07
C ALA A 374 -1.32 22.73 5.08
N PRO A 375 -2.30 23.51 4.59
CA PRO A 375 -3.26 24.19 5.46
C PRO A 375 -4.02 23.19 6.33
N PRO A 376 -4.45 23.57 7.54
CA PRO A 376 -5.23 22.69 8.41
C PRO A 376 -6.58 22.33 7.79
N VAL A 377 -7.01 21.09 8.04
CA VAL A 377 -8.41 20.67 7.96
C VAL A 377 -8.88 20.50 9.40
N LEU A 378 -9.65 21.46 9.87
CA LEU A 378 -10.05 21.55 11.27
C LEU A 378 -11.28 20.67 11.53
N TYR A 379 -11.21 19.82 12.56
CA TYR A 379 -12.35 19.01 13.01
C TYR A 379 -12.87 19.47 14.37
N LEU A 380 -14.09 20.04 14.37
CA LEU A 380 -14.80 20.48 15.57
C LEU A 380 -15.87 19.46 15.94
N ARG A 381 -15.90 19.09 17.21
CA ARG A 381 -16.90 18.17 17.76
C ARG A 381 -16.95 18.30 19.27
N SER A 382 -18.10 17.94 19.83
CA SER A 382 -18.24 17.73 21.26
C SER A 382 -17.36 16.55 21.71
N PHE A 383 -16.60 16.70 22.79
CA PHE A 383 -15.73 15.65 23.32
C PHE A 383 -16.49 14.37 23.72
N ALA A 384 -17.79 14.47 24.05
CA ALA A 384 -18.63 13.30 24.33
C ALA A 384 -18.79 12.36 23.11
N HIS A 385 -18.63 12.89 21.89
CA HIS A 385 -18.76 12.11 20.65
C HIS A 385 -17.49 11.32 20.32
N ASP A 386 -16.33 11.67 20.88
CA ASP A 386 -15.08 10.98 20.58
C ASP A 386 -15.15 9.50 20.99
N ALA A 387 -15.69 9.20 22.17
CA ALA A 387 -15.86 7.83 22.65
C ALA A 387 -16.78 7.01 21.74
N LEU A 388 -17.82 7.62 21.17
CA LEU A 388 -18.76 6.94 20.27
C LEU A 388 -18.11 6.57 18.94
N LEU A 389 -17.31 7.49 18.37
CA LEU A 389 -16.61 7.29 17.09
C LEU A 389 -15.45 6.30 17.22
N GLU A 390 -14.83 6.18 18.42
CA GLU A 390 -13.82 5.17 18.71
C GLU A 390 -14.41 3.76 18.94
N ARG A 391 -15.59 3.62 19.57
CA ARG A 391 -16.06 2.34 20.15
C ARG A 391 -16.59 1.27 19.17
N ARG A 392 -16.84 1.54 17.88
CA ARG A 392 -17.58 0.59 17.02
C ARG A 392 -16.85 0.14 15.74
N ALA A 393 -16.31 -1.08 15.82
CA ALA A 393 -16.55 -2.09 14.78
C ALA A 393 -16.44 -3.50 15.42
N PRO A 394 -17.56 -4.20 15.66
CA PRO A 394 -17.58 -5.43 16.46
C PRO A 394 -16.85 -6.64 15.84
N TYR A 395 -16.52 -6.61 14.54
CA TYR A 395 -15.82 -7.70 13.83
C TYR A 395 -14.37 -7.35 13.46
N ARG A 396 -13.78 -6.36 14.14
CA ARG A 396 -12.43 -5.84 13.87
C ARG A 396 -11.31 -6.47 14.71
N SER A 397 -11.59 -7.43 15.58
CA SER A 397 -10.62 -7.91 16.57
C SER A 397 -9.34 -8.46 15.92
N LEU A 398 -9.44 -9.45 15.04
CA LEU A 398 -8.25 -10.07 14.44
C LEU A 398 -7.50 -9.12 13.48
N MET A 399 -8.21 -8.46 12.57
CA MET A 399 -7.56 -7.58 11.59
C MET A 399 -6.95 -6.32 12.22
N THR A 400 -7.51 -5.83 13.32
CA THR A 400 -6.95 -4.70 14.09
C THR A 400 -5.78 -5.15 14.95
N ALA A 401 -5.85 -6.35 15.54
CA ALA A 401 -4.69 -6.97 16.20
C ALA A 401 -3.51 -7.09 15.22
N LEU A 402 -3.77 -7.50 13.97
CA LEU A 402 -2.79 -7.52 12.88
C LEU A 402 -2.46 -6.14 12.27
N GLY A 403 -2.96 -5.04 12.87
CA GLY A 403 -2.59 -3.67 12.51
C GLY A 403 -3.22 -3.10 11.22
N SER A 404 -4.26 -3.74 10.68
CA SER A 404 -4.84 -3.39 9.36
C SER A 404 -6.19 -2.65 9.41
N GLY A 405 -6.78 -2.44 10.59
CA GLY A 405 -8.04 -1.70 10.77
C GLY A 405 -7.84 -0.22 11.06
N GLY A 406 -8.64 0.67 10.45
CA GLY A 406 -8.70 2.11 10.75
C GLY A 406 -10.01 2.53 11.46
N SER A 407 -9.98 3.44 12.44
CA SER A 407 -11.16 4.06 13.06
C SER A 407 -11.99 4.84 12.02
N TYR A 408 -13.22 5.24 12.38
CA TYR A 408 -14.02 6.10 11.49
C TYR A 408 -13.27 7.40 11.16
N LEU A 409 -12.67 8.02 12.18
CA LEU A 409 -11.91 9.26 12.04
C LEU A 409 -10.60 9.05 11.26
N GLU A 410 -9.94 7.90 11.34
CA GLU A 410 -8.78 7.57 10.48
C GLU A 410 -9.19 7.47 8.99
N GLU A 411 -10.38 6.94 8.69
CA GLU A 411 -10.90 6.90 7.32
C GLU A 411 -11.35 8.28 6.84
N LEU A 412 -11.93 9.10 7.73
CA LEU A 412 -12.24 10.49 7.44
C LEU A 412 -10.97 11.30 7.16
N ALA A 413 -9.94 11.16 8.01
CA ALA A 413 -8.62 11.76 7.80
C ALA A 413 -8.05 11.39 6.42
N THR A 414 -8.20 10.13 6.03
CA THR A 414 -7.78 9.67 4.71
C THR A 414 -8.60 10.30 3.58
N ALA A 415 -9.91 10.46 3.77
CA ALA A 415 -10.80 11.05 2.78
C ALA A 415 -10.54 12.54 2.58
N VAL A 416 -10.24 13.29 3.64
CA VAL A 416 -10.00 14.74 3.60
C VAL A 416 -8.54 15.13 3.45
N ARG A 417 -7.61 14.17 3.40
CA ARG A 417 -6.16 14.43 3.29
C ARG A 417 -5.81 15.38 2.14
N ARG A 418 -6.58 15.39 1.05
CA ARG A 418 -6.35 16.23 -0.13
C ARG A 418 -6.79 17.69 0.07
N PHE A 419 -7.43 18.03 1.18
CA PHE A 419 -7.65 19.42 1.59
C PHE A 419 -6.50 19.93 2.46
N GLY A 420 -5.85 19.08 3.24
CA GLY A 420 -4.72 19.47 4.06
C GLY A 420 -4.51 18.61 5.31
N THR A 421 -3.88 19.21 6.31
CA THR A 421 -3.44 18.55 7.54
C THR A 421 -4.61 18.39 8.51
N PHE A 422 -5.09 17.16 8.73
CA PHE A 422 -6.27 16.92 9.56
C PHE A 422 -5.97 17.07 11.05
N VAL A 423 -6.54 18.12 11.67
CA VAL A 423 -6.26 18.52 13.07
C VAL A 423 -7.53 18.77 13.86
N ALA A 424 -7.45 18.68 15.18
CA ALA A 424 -8.58 18.91 16.06
C ALA A 424 -8.12 19.31 17.47
N ILE A 425 -8.94 20.05 18.22
CA ILE A 425 -8.65 20.29 19.65
C ILE A 425 -8.86 19.00 20.45
N GLY A 426 -7.89 18.64 21.29
CA GLY A 426 -7.94 17.48 22.18
C GLY A 426 -8.72 17.79 23.46
N ASN A 427 -9.40 16.78 24.01
CA ASN A 427 -9.97 16.87 25.36
C ASN A 427 -8.82 16.80 26.38
N PRO A 428 -8.57 17.85 27.19
CA PRO A 428 -7.46 17.85 28.16
C PRO A 428 -7.56 16.73 29.20
N GLY A 429 -8.75 16.19 29.47
CA GLY A 429 -8.95 15.06 30.38
C GLY A 429 -8.53 13.70 29.80
N ASN A 430 -8.20 13.60 28.51
CA ASN A 430 -7.79 12.34 27.90
C ASN A 430 -6.26 12.17 27.96
N PRO A 431 -5.74 11.10 28.60
CA PRO A 431 -4.29 10.90 28.74
C PRO A 431 -3.60 10.54 27.42
N LEU A 432 -4.36 10.12 26.42
CA LEU A 432 -3.87 9.76 25.10
C LEU A 432 -4.78 10.34 24.01
N PRO A 433 -4.21 10.72 22.86
CA PRO A 433 -4.97 11.25 21.73
C PRO A 433 -5.91 10.21 21.14
N VAL A 434 -7.05 10.72 20.67
CA VAL A 434 -8.04 9.95 19.91
C VAL A 434 -7.46 9.64 18.54
N LEU A 435 -7.79 8.48 17.98
CA LEU A 435 -7.28 8.08 16.67
C LEU A 435 -8.02 8.82 15.54
N GLY A 436 -7.29 9.56 14.71
CA GLY A 436 -7.84 10.20 13.52
C GLY A 436 -7.11 11.51 13.21
N PRO A 437 -7.68 12.67 13.57
CA PRO A 437 -6.99 13.95 13.48
C PRO A 437 -5.78 14.01 14.44
N ALA A 438 -4.78 14.82 14.11
CA ALA A 438 -3.74 15.17 15.06
C ALA A 438 -4.32 16.16 16.09
N HIS A 439 -4.16 15.84 17.37
CA HIS A 439 -4.81 16.58 18.45
C HIS A 439 -3.91 17.69 18.98
N ILE A 440 -4.45 18.90 19.10
CA ILE A 440 -3.82 20.03 19.78
C ILE A 440 -4.45 20.13 21.16
N TYR A 441 -3.64 19.96 22.20
CA TYR A 441 -4.09 20.07 23.58
C TYR A 441 -3.83 21.48 24.09
N VAL A 442 -4.92 22.17 24.47
CA VAL A 442 -4.85 23.47 25.12
C VAL A 442 -4.97 23.24 26.63
N PRO A 443 -3.98 23.65 27.45
CA PRO A 443 -4.06 23.53 28.89
C PRO A 443 -5.28 24.27 29.45
N PRO A 444 -5.95 23.74 30.50
CA PRO A 444 -7.02 24.46 31.18
C PRO A 444 -6.48 25.72 31.86
N GLU A 445 -7.31 26.77 31.90
CA GLU A 445 -6.96 28.03 32.52
C GLU A 445 -7.35 28.02 34.01
N PRO A 446 -6.47 28.44 34.94
CA PRO A 446 -6.79 28.46 36.37
C PRO A 446 -7.88 29.47 36.76
N ASP A 447 -8.00 30.57 36.00
CA ASP A 447 -8.99 31.63 36.21
C ASP A 447 -9.32 32.28 34.85
N PRO A 448 -10.47 31.95 34.22
CA PRO A 448 -10.74 32.33 32.84
C PRO A 448 -11.02 33.83 32.62
N GLY A 449 -11.17 34.66 33.67
CA GLY A 449 -11.43 36.09 33.51
C GLY A 449 -12.63 36.42 32.59
N PRO A 450 -12.79 37.69 32.18
CA PRO A 450 -13.84 38.11 31.23
C PRO A 450 -13.46 37.88 29.75
N ASP A 451 -12.21 37.49 29.47
CA ASP A 451 -11.68 37.38 28.11
C ASP A 451 -12.02 36.04 27.43
N LEU A 452 -11.75 35.99 26.12
CA LEU A 452 -11.93 34.78 25.33
C LEU A 452 -11.03 33.66 25.87
N HIS A 453 -11.61 32.52 26.24
CA HIS A 453 -10.83 31.41 26.80
C HIS A 453 -9.75 30.97 25.81
N ARG A 454 -8.53 30.63 26.25
CA ARG A 454 -7.41 30.30 25.33
C ARG A 454 -7.76 29.26 24.26
N TRP A 455 -8.60 28.29 24.59
CA TRP A 455 -9.03 27.27 23.63
C TRP A 455 -9.91 27.84 22.51
N GLN A 456 -10.76 28.84 22.80
CA GLN A 456 -11.56 29.54 21.81
C GLN A 456 -10.66 30.34 20.87
N ALA A 457 -9.65 31.03 21.41
CA ALA A 457 -8.66 31.74 20.60
C ALA A 457 -7.92 30.78 19.65
N GLU A 458 -7.51 29.61 20.15
CA GLU A 458 -6.89 28.57 19.33
C GLU A 458 -7.83 28.06 18.22
N VAL A 459 -9.11 27.82 18.54
CA VAL A 459 -10.11 27.42 17.54
C VAL A 459 -10.29 28.48 16.45
N LEU A 460 -10.37 29.77 16.82
CA LEU A 460 -10.49 30.86 15.86
C LEU A 460 -9.26 30.96 14.95
N ASN A 461 -8.06 30.85 15.50
CA ASN A 461 -6.81 30.85 14.74
C ASN A 461 -6.76 29.67 13.74
N LEU A 462 -7.08 28.46 14.21
CA LEU A 462 -7.13 27.28 13.34
C LEU A 462 -8.20 27.41 12.25
N MET A 463 -9.35 28.01 12.57
CA MET A 463 -10.45 28.23 11.64
C MET A 463 -10.04 29.19 10.52
N GLN A 464 -9.40 30.31 10.84
CA GLN A 464 -8.90 31.28 9.86
C GLN A 464 -7.88 30.67 8.89
N GLY A 465 -7.00 29.80 9.37
CA GLY A 465 -6.01 29.11 8.55
C GLY A 465 -6.55 27.89 7.78
N ALA A 466 -7.76 27.42 8.09
CA ALA A 466 -8.26 26.15 7.58
C ALA A 466 -8.65 26.21 6.10
N SER A 467 -8.23 25.19 5.34
CA SER A 467 -8.73 24.97 3.98
C SER A 467 -10.12 24.33 3.97
N LEU A 468 -10.48 23.62 5.05
CA LEU A 468 -11.77 22.98 5.26
C LEU A 468 -12.04 22.83 6.76
N VAL A 469 -13.26 23.16 7.20
CA VAL A 469 -13.74 22.96 8.57
C VAL A 469 -14.83 21.89 8.55
N LEU A 470 -14.58 20.79 9.25
CA LEU A 470 -15.53 19.72 9.48
C LEU A 470 -16.12 19.89 10.89
N ILE A 471 -17.44 20.02 11.02
CA ILE A 471 -18.09 20.10 12.33
C ILE A 471 -19.05 18.93 12.51
N SER A 472 -18.88 18.13 13.55
CA SER A 472 -19.82 17.07 13.89
C SER A 472 -21.01 17.62 14.66
N ALA A 473 -22.22 17.49 14.10
CA ALA A 473 -23.45 17.95 14.75
C ALA A 473 -23.60 17.34 16.15
N GLY A 474 -23.95 18.18 17.13
CA GLY A 474 -24.06 17.84 18.54
C GLY A 474 -24.69 18.97 19.35
N SER A 475 -24.97 18.73 20.63
CA SER A 475 -25.80 19.62 21.45
C SER A 475 -25.05 20.41 22.53
N SER A 476 -23.73 20.26 22.67
CA SER A 476 -22.96 20.96 23.71
C SER A 476 -22.83 22.46 23.43
N GLU A 477 -22.75 23.27 24.48
CA GLU A 477 -22.70 24.73 24.37
C GLU A 477 -21.46 25.25 23.64
N GLY A 478 -20.27 24.75 23.99
CA GLY A 478 -19.03 25.10 23.29
C GLY A 478 -19.11 24.83 21.79
N LEU A 479 -19.70 23.70 21.39
CA LEU A 479 -19.91 23.37 19.98
C LEU A 479 -20.92 24.30 19.29
N ARG A 480 -21.94 24.82 19.99
CA ARG A 480 -22.85 25.83 19.44
C ARG A 480 -22.11 27.13 19.14
N TRP A 481 -21.23 27.56 20.05
CA TRP A 481 -20.35 28.70 19.83
C TRP A 481 -19.43 28.44 18.62
N GLU A 482 -18.77 27.29 18.55
CA GLU A 482 -17.94 26.88 17.39
C GLU A 482 -18.71 26.93 16.07
N PHE A 483 -19.97 26.51 16.08
CA PHE A 483 -20.88 26.55 14.93
C PHE A 483 -21.18 27.99 14.49
N ALA A 484 -21.50 28.87 15.43
CA ALA A 484 -21.77 30.28 15.18
C ALA A 484 -20.54 30.97 14.59
N GLN A 485 -19.36 30.71 15.15
CA GLN A 485 -18.10 31.27 14.63
C GLN A 485 -17.79 30.76 13.22
N ALA A 486 -17.96 29.47 12.97
CA ALA A 486 -17.74 28.90 11.64
C ALA A 486 -18.70 29.48 10.59
N ALA A 487 -19.97 29.67 10.96
CA ALA A 487 -20.95 30.28 10.08
C ALA A 487 -20.63 31.75 9.75
N SER A 488 -20.02 32.48 10.68
CA SER A 488 -19.67 33.89 10.50
C SER A 488 -18.33 34.11 9.78
N LEU A 489 -17.34 33.24 10.00
CA LEU A 489 -15.95 33.48 9.58
C LEU A 489 -15.56 32.73 8.30
N MET A 490 -16.22 31.62 7.99
CA MET A 490 -15.81 30.75 6.90
C MET A 490 -16.63 31.00 5.62
N PRO A 491 -16.01 30.91 4.44
CA PRO A 491 -16.74 30.70 3.20
C PRO A 491 -17.58 29.41 3.30
N PRO A 492 -18.84 29.42 2.86
CA PRO A 492 -19.75 28.28 3.01
C PRO A 492 -19.21 27.00 2.37
N GLU A 493 -18.49 27.08 1.25
CA GLU A 493 -17.97 25.88 0.58
C GLU A 493 -16.84 25.19 1.36
N ARG A 494 -16.23 25.88 2.33
CA ARG A 494 -15.20 25.34 3.23
C ARG A 494 -15.79 24.74 4.50
N LEU A 495 -17.10 24.82 4.71
CA LEU A 495 -17.78 24.30 5.89
C LEU A 495 -18.53 23.01 5.54
N VAL A 496 -18.30 21.95 6.31
CA VAL A 496 -19.02 20.68 6.19
C VAL A 496 -19.52 20.23 7.55
N VAL A 497 -20.81 19.95 7.66
CA VAL A 497 -21.43 19.44 8.88
C VAL A 497 -21.63 17.94 8.77
N LEU A 498 -20.98 17.17 9.65
CA LEU A 498 -21.21 15.72 9.75
C LEU A 498 -22.43 15.45 10.64
N VAL A 499 -23.27 14.49 10.24
CA VAL A 499 -24.52 14.20 10.96
C VAL A 499 -24.45 12.82 11.61
N PRO A 500 -23.91 12.71 12.85
CA PRO A 500 -23.92 11.47 13.63
C PRO A 500 -25.25 11.23 14.38
N LEU A 501 -26.19 12.16 14.28
CA LEU A 501 -27.43 12.18 15.05
C LEU A 501 -28.51 11.31 14.40
N SER A 502 -29.38 10.75 15.24
CA SER A 502 -30.67 10.20 14.81
C SER A 502 -31.52 11.28 14.11
N ARG A 503 -32.61 10.90 13.46
CA ARG A 503 -33.46 11.85 12.72
C ARG A 503 -34.11 12.86 13.67
N GLU A 504 -34.58 12.39 14.82
CA GLU A 504 -35.22 13.18 15.86
C GLU A 504 -34.22 14.12 16.57
N GLU A 505 -33.00 13.64 16.85
CA GLU A 505 -31.93 14.49 17.39
C GLU A 505 -31.47 15.55 16.37
N TYR A 506 -31.36 15.18 15.10
CA TYR A 506 -31.00 16.12 14.04
C TYR A 506 -32.07 17.19 13.84
N ALA A 507 -33.36 16.86 13.92
CA ALA A 507 -34.43 17.84 13.84
C ALA A 507 -34.32 18.89 14.96
N ARG A 508 -34.08 18.47 16.20
CA ARG A 508 -33.83 19.36 17.35
C ARG A 508 -32.56 20.18 17.19
N PHE A 509 -31.50 19.57 16.67
CA PHE A 509 -30.25 20.27 16.38
C PHE A 509 -30.45 21.38 15.33
N ARG A 510 -31.17 21.07 14.24
CA ARG A 510 -31.50 22.04 13.18
C ARG A 510 -32.27 23.23 13.72
N GLU A 511 -33.32 23.00 14.51
CA GLU A 511 -34.12 24.07 15.12
C GLU A 511 -33.25 25.02 15.96
N ARG A 512 -32.39 24.45 16.82
CA ARG A 512 -31.50 25.23 17.70
C ARG A 512 -30.37 25.96 16.97
N THR A 513 -30.03 25.55 15.76
CA THR A 513 -28.92 26.14 14.98
C THR A 513 -29.39 26.98 13.80
N GLN A 514 -30.71 27.08 13.60
CA GLN A 514 -31.31 27.76 12.45
C GLN A 514 -30.86 29.22 12.35
N MET A 515 -30.72 29.91 13.48
CA MET A 515 -30.30 31.32 13.52
C MET A 515 -28.88 31.57 13.01
N TYR A 516 -28.01 30.55 12.96
CA TYR A 516 -26.62 30.70 12.52
C TYR A 516 -26.47 30.64 11.00
N PHE A 517 -27.42 30.03 10.27
CA PHE A 517 -27.33 29.86 8.81
C PHE A 517 -28.41 30.68 8.14
N ARG A 518 -28.02 31.50 7.16
CA ARG A 518 -28.95 32.33 6.39
C ARG A 518 -30.11 31.53 5.79
N ALA A 519 -29.82 30.33 5.27
CA ALA A 519 -30.81 29.42 4.68
C ALA A 519 -31.24 28.28 5.63
N GLY A 520 -30.81 28.30 6.89
CA GLY A 520 -31.00 27.18 7.83
C GLY A 520 -30.23 25.93 7.44
N LEU A 521 -30.52 24.81 8.11
CA LEU A 521 -30.04 23.47 7.73
C LEU A 521 -31.14 22.67 7.02
N PRO A 522 -30.79 21.76 6.10
CA PRO A 522 -31.77 21.07 5.26
C PRO A 522 -32.54 20.03 6.08
N ALA A 523 -33.75 19.70 5.65
CA ALA A 523 -34.48 18.57 6.21
C ALA A 523 -33.73 17.26 5.96
N ASP A 524 -33.88 16.30 6.89
CA ASP A 524 -33.24 15.01 6.76
C ASP A 524 -33.98 14.12 5.73
N PRO A 525 -33.35 13.79 4.59
CA PRO A 525 -33.97 12.99 3.54
C PRO A 525 -33.95 11.48 3.86
N ARG A 526 -33.35 11.06 4.99
CA ARG A 526 -33.32 9.66 5.41
C ARG A 526 -34.74 9.18 5.72
N LYS A 527 -35.15 8.05 5.11
CA LYS A 527 -36.36 7.33 5.54
C LYS A 527 -36.19 6.87 6.98
N ARG A 528 -37.28 6.81 7.76
CA ARG A 528 -37.29 6.30 9.15
C ARG A 528 -36.78 4.85 9.09
N SER A 529 -35.50 4.68 9.38
CA SER A 529 -34.81 3.41 9.17
C SER A 529 -34.84 2.62 10.47
N VAL A 530 -35.46 1.44 10.40
CA VAL A 530 -35.37 0.42 11.45
C VAL A 530 -33.92 -0.09 11.44
N ARG A 531 -33.15 0.27 12.48
CA ARG A 531 -31.90 -0.41 12.88
C ARG A 531 -30.64 -0.12 12.03
N ASN A 532 -30.37 1.14 11.67
CA ASN A 532 -29.08 1.49 11.05
C ASN A 532 -27.97 1.66 12.10
N LYS A 533 -27.01 0.72 12.15
CA LYS A 533 -25.84 0.71 13.07
C LYS A 533 -24.69 1.65 12.67
N GLU A 534 -24.88 2.53 11.68
CA GLU A 534 -23.83 3.44 11.21
C GLU A 534 -23.68 4.63 12.17
N GLN A 535 -22.45 5.03 12.48
CA GLN A 535 -22.15 6.12 13.43
C GLN A 535 -22.39 7.51 12.84
N ILE A 536 -22.19 7.67 11.53
CA ILE A 536 -22.46 8.91 10.79
C ILE A 536 -23.35 8.55 9.62
N HIS A 537 -24.41 9.33 9.45
CA HIS A 537 -25.48 8.99 8.52
C HIS A 537 -25.48 9.85 7.26
N GLY A 538 -24.77 10.97 7.27
CA GLY A 538 -24.63 11.88 6.16
C GLY A 538 -23.71 13.04 6.49
N LEU A 539 -23.56 13.92 5.52
CA LEU A 539 -22.94 15.22 5.70
C LEU A 539 -23.80 16.30 5.04
N ILE A 540 -23.61 17.54 5.46
CA ILE A 540 -24.18 18.72 4.84
C ILE A 540 -23.02 19.57 4.35
N TYR A 541 -23.11 20.04 3.11
CA TYR A 541 -22.21 21.05 2.56
C TYR A 541 -23.04 22.24 2.07
N PHE A 542 -22.37 23.35 1.80
CA PHE A 542 -23.03 24.59 1.37
C PHE A 542 -22.45 25.05 0.04
N ASP A 543 -23.31 25.60 -0.81
CA ASP A 543 -22.90 26.36 -1.99
C ASP A 543 -22.50 27.79 -1.58
N ARG A 544 -21.99 28.58 -2.54
CA ARG A 544 -21.52 29.97 -2.34
C ARG A 544 -22.55 30.90 -1.71
N ASP A 545 -23.81 30.65 -1.99
CA ASP A 545 -24.97 31.41 -1.55
C ASP A 545 -25.54 30.93 -0.21
N TRP A 546 -24.81 30.06 0.50
CA TRP A 546 -25.26 29.38 1.72
C TRP A 546 -26.39 28.35 1.53
N THR A 547 -26.72 27.96 0.29
CA THR A 547 -27.72 26.91 0.04
C THR A 547 -27.21 25.57 0.59
N PRO A 548 -27.90 24.93 1.56
CA PRO A 548 -27.40 23.74 2.20
C PRO A 548 -27.87 22.45 1.49
N HIS A 549 -26.96 21.49 1.38
CA HIS A 549 -27.22 20.20 0.70
C HIS A 549 -26.93 19.01 1.61
N PHE A 550 -27.97 18.20 1.89
CA PHE A 550 -27.79 16.97 2.65
C PHE A 550 -27.38 15.79 1.76
N VAL A 551 -26.18 15.26 1.98
CA VAL A 551 -25.69 14.05 1.31
C VAL A 551 -25.74 12.89 2.29
N ALA A 552 -26.80 12.09 2.19
CA ALA A 552 -26.91 10.86 2.96
C ALA A 552 -25.82 9.86 2.52
N PHE A 553 -25.23 9.15 3.47
CA PHE A 553 -24.32 8.03 3.19
C PHE A 553 -25.14 6.82 2.74
N ARG A 554 -25.72 6.90 1.54
CA ARG A 554 -26.50 5.81 0.97
C ARG A 554 -25.62 4.59 0.72
N ARG A 555 -26.22 3.40 0.86
CA ARG A 555 -25.67 2.17 0.27
C ARG A 555 -25.81 2.30 -1.25
N HIS A 556 -24.75 2.74 -1.92
CA HIS A 556 -24.74 2.86 -3.37
C HIS A 556 -24.96 1.48 -4.02
N ALA A 557 -26.00 1.34 -4.86
CA ALA A 557 -26.34 0.08 -5.54
C ALA A 557 -25.21 -0.39 -6.49
N LEU A 558 -24.49 0.54 -7.11
CA LEU A 558 -23.32 0.25 -7.95
C LEU A 558 -22.15 -0.36 -7.16
N LEU A 559 -22.00 -0.03 -5.86
CA LEU A 559 -21.04 -0.69 -4.97
C LEU A 559 -21.49 -2.11 -4.57
N GLN A 560 -22.77 -2.47 -4.75
CA GLN A 560 -23.26 -3.85 -4.57
C GLN A 560 -23.10 -4.69 -5.85
N LEU A 561 -23.34 -4.13 -7.03
CA LEU A 561 -23.34 -4.88 -8.30
C LEU A 561 -21.96 -5.42 -8.70
N HIS A 562 -20.87 -4.72 -8.39
CA HIS A 562 -19.49 -5.20 -8.67
C HIS A 562 -18.89 -6.10 -7.57
N LEU A 563 -19.59 -6.26 -6.45
CA LEU A 563 -19.20 -7.13 -5.35
C LEU A 563 -20.25 -8.22 -5.22
N GLY A 564 -20.33 -9.08 -6.24
CA GLY A 564 -21.21 -10.25 -6.27
C GLY A 564 -21.19 -11.00 -4.93
N ARG A 565 -22.30 -11.70 -4.65
CA ARG A 565 -22.70 -12.37 -3.40
C ARG A 565 -21.62 -13.24 -2.69
N ILE A 566 -20.45 -13.43 -3.29
CA ILE A 566 -19.36 -14.32 -2.83
C ILE A 566 -18.30 -13.60 -1.97
N ALA A 567 -18.27 -12.27 -1.85
CA ALA A 567 -17.23 -11.60 -1.03
C ALA A 567 -17.76 -11.11 0.34
N ILE A 568 -17.66 -11.99 1.35
CA ILE A 568 -17.73 -11.70 2.80
C ILE A 568 -16.52 -10.84 3.26
N ARG A 569 -16.15 -9.79 2.51
CA ARG A 569 -15.20 -8.78 2.98
C ARG A 569 -15.98 -7.55 3.42
N PRO A 570 -16.26 -7.40 4.73
CA PRO A 570 -16.74 -6.15 5.31
C PRO A 570 -15.57 -5.16 5.29
N SER A 571 -15.28 -4.61 4.11
CA SER A 571 -14.05 -3.86 3.92
C SER A 571 -14.22 -2.46 4.48
N VAL A 572 -13.29 -2.07 5.36
CA VAL A 572 -13.11 -0.69 5.85
C VAL A 572 -13.06 0.32 4.69
N ARG A 573 -12.59 -0.15 3.51
CA ARG A 573 -12.62 0.59 2.24
C ARG A 573 -14.01 1.02 1.79
N ARG A 574 -15.09 0.33 2.20
CA ARG A 574 -16.48 0.75 1.92
C ARG A 574 -16.78 2.11 2.56
N LEU A 575 -16.40 2.32 3.82
CA LEU A 575 -16.62 3.59 4.49
C LEU A 575 -15.83 4.70 3.82
N ARG A 576 -14.55 4.46 3.55
CA ARG A 576 -13.70 5.42 2.84
C ARG A 576 -14.29 5.85 1.50
N ASN A 577 -14.75 4.88 0.71
CA ASN A 577 -15.32 5.16 -0.60
C ASN A 577 -16.65 5.91 -0.50
N ARG A 578 -17.46 5.63 0.53
CA ARG A 578 -18.69 6.39 0.81
C ARG A 578 -18.37 7.83 1.22
N LEU A 579 -17.40 8.03 2.12
CA LEU A 579 -16.93 9.34 2.53
C LEU A 579 -16.38 10.14 1.33
N ALA A 580 -15.47 9.53 0.56
CA ALA A 580 -14.90 10.15 -0.62
C ALA A 580 -15.97 10.53 -1.66
N HIS A 581 -16.97 9.68 -1.87
CA HIS A 581 -18.09 10.00 -2.76
C HIS A 581 -18.98 11.11 -2.17
N ALA A 582 -19.35 11.05 -0.89
CA ALA A 582 -20.20 12.05 -0.28
C ALA A 582 -19.54 13.44 -0.23
N LEU A 583 -18.20 13.48 -0.12
CA LEU A 583 -17.40 14.70 -0.20
C LEU A 583 -17.14 15.15 -1.64
N TYR A 584 -17.54 14.42 -2.68
CA TYR A 584 -17.28 14.79 -4.08
C TYR A 584 -17.73 16.23 -4.42
N PRO A 585 -18.93 16.69 -4.01
CA PRO A 585 -19.34 18.08 -4.22
C PRO A 585 -18.39 19.08 -3.56
N VAL A 586 -17.92 18.78 -2.34
CA VAL A 586 -16.97 19.61 -1.58
C VAL A 586 -15.60 19.68 -2.28
N PHE A 587 -15.12 18.56 -2.84
CA PHE A 587 -13.90 18.54 -3.66
C PHE A 587 -14.05 19.44 -4.90
N ARG A 588 -15.21 19.34 -5.58
CA ARG A 588 -15.51 20.12 -6.78
C ARG A 588 -15.60 21.61 -6.49
N SER A 589 -16.33 22.02 -5.45
CA SER A 589 -16.52 23.44 -5.10
C SER A 589 -15.21 24.12 -4.71
N ASN A 590 -14.34 23.41 -3.98
CA ASN A 590 -13.04 23.91 -3.55
C ASN A 590 -11.92 23.73 -4.59
N ARG A 591 -12.24 23.23 -5.79
CA ARG A 591 -11.26 22.94 -6.86
C ARG A 591 -10.11 22.03 -6.40
N VAL A 592 -10.38 21.14 -5.46
CA VAL A 592 -9.42 20.16 -4.96
C VAL A 592 -9.60 18.86 -5.75
N GLY A 593 -8.50 18.28 -6.24
CA GLY A 593 -8.57 17.03 -7.00
C GLY A 593 -9.24 15.91 -6.20
N TRP A 594 -10.33 15.33 -6.70
CA TRP A 594 -11.01 14.23 -6.02
C TRP A 594 -10.13 12.96 -6.03
N PRO A 595 -9.92 12.29 -4.87
CA PRO A 595 -9.08 11.09 -4.80
C PRO A 595 -9.67 9.85 -5.51
N GLY A 596 -10.93 9.94 -5.97
CA GLY A 596 -11.63 8.84 -6.60
C GLY A 596 -12.07 7.75 -5.62
N ILE A 597 -12.76 6.75 -6.16
CA ILE A 597 -13.17 5.55 -5.43
C ILE A 597 -12.11 4.48 -5.62
N VAL A 598 -11.57 3.93 -4.54
CA VAL A 598 -10.64 2.82 -4.64
C VAL A 598 -11.44 1.52 -4.72
N VAL A 599 -11.62 1.01 -5.94
CA VAL A 599 -12.24 -0.29 -6.15
C VAL A 599 -11.23 -1.39 -5.77
N PRO A 600 -11.54 -2.27 -4.79
CA PRO A 600 -10.67 -3.38 -4.49
C PRO A 600 -10.75 -4.38 -5.65
N VAL A 601 -9.74 -4.40 -6.52
CA VAL A 601 -9.58 -5.49 -7.50
C VAL A 601 -9.18 -6.73 -6.70
N PRO A 602 -9.96 -7.82 -6.69
CA PRO A 602 -9.75 -8.95 -5.78
C PRO A 602 -8.40 -9.67 -5.99
N PHE A 603 -7.73 -9.49 -7.14
CA PHE A 603 -6.47 -10.17 -7.50
C PHE A 603 -5.42 -9.27 -8.19
N GLY A 604 -5.26 -8.01 -7.76
CA GLY A 604 -4.25 -7.12 -8.32
C GLY A 604 -2.79 -7.50 -7.98
N ARG A 605 -1.85 -7.32 -8.92
CA ARG A 605 -0.40 -7.64 -8.83
C ARG A 605 0.31 -7.19 -7.54
N ALA A 606 -0.19 -6.19 -6.81
CA ALA A 606 0.39 -5.74 -5.54
C ALA A 606 0.38 -6.82 -4.44
N SER A 607 -0.49 -7.84 -4.54
CA SER A 607 -0.44 -9.01 -3.67
C SER A 607 0.86 -9.81 -3.82
N ARG A 608 1.53 -9.77 -4.98
CA ARG A 608 2.79 -10.51 -5.24
C ARG A 608 3.97 -10.05 -4.39
N HIS A 609 4.01 -8.80 -3.93
CA HIS A 609 5.11 -8.33 -3.07
C HIS A 609 4.94 -8.74 -1.60
N ARG A 610 3.70 -9.04 -1.15
CA ARG A 610 3.44 -9.67 0.15
C ARG A 610 3.55 -11.20 0.11
N VAL A 611 3.75 -11.79 -1.07
CA VAL A 611 4.06 -13.21 -1.21
C VAL A 611 5.46 -13.53 -0.69
N VAL A 612 6.40 -12.57 -0.61
CA VAL A 612 7.78 -12.84 -0.14
C VAL A 612 7.83 -13.44 1.29
N PRO A 613 7.14 -12.88 2.31
CA PRO A 613 7.04 -13.55 3.62
C PRO A 613 6.17 -14.82 3.59
N GLY A 614 5.16 -14.90 2.71
CA GLY A 614 4.42 -16.15 2.47
C GLY A 614 5.31 -17.25 1.87
N LEU A 615 6.33 -16.88 1.09
CA LEU A 615 7.30 -17.76 0.45
C LEU A 615 8.31 -18.29 1.46
N SER A 616 8.69 -17.53 2.49
CA SER A 616 9.55 -18.02 3.57
C SER A 616 8.79 -18.99 4.47
N ILE A 617 7.51 -18.72 4.74
CA ILE A 617 6.63 -19.64 5.50
C ILE A 617 6.38 -20.92 4.70
N ALA A 618 6.10 -20.84 3.40
CA ALA A 618 5.94 -22.01 2.55
C ALA A 618 7.25 -22.82 2.43
N ARG A 619 8.42 -22.17 2.36
CA ARG A 619 9.73 -22.84 2.38
C ARG A 619 10.01 -23.52 3.72
N ALA A 620 9.69 -22.87 4.83
CA ALA A 620 9.84 -23.46 6.16
C ALA A 620 8.91 -24.66 6.34
N LEU A 621 7.66 -24.58 5.85
CA LEU A 621 6.71 -25.70 5.85
C LEU A 621 7.19 -26.85 4.96
N LEU A 622 7.68 -26.58 3.75
CA LEU A 622 8.27 -27.60 2.87
C LEU A 622 9.49 -28.28 3.51
N LEU A 623 10.38 -27.51 4.14
CA LEU A 623 11.56 -28.04 4.80
C LEU A 623 11.17 -28.88 6.02
N ALA A 624 10.20 -28.42 6.81
CA ALA A 624 9.67 -29.16 7.95
C ALA A 624 9.02 -30.49 7.51
N VAL A 625 8.18 -30.46 6.46
CA VAL A 625 7.55 -31.68 5.91
C VAL A 625 8.61 -32.63 5.34
N ALA A 626 9.60 -32.12 4.60
CA ALA A 626 10.68 -32.94 4.06
C ALA A 626 11.55 -33.56 5.16
N LEU A 627 11.89 -32.79 6.21
CA LEU A 627 12.62 -33.30 7.38
C LEU A 627 11.79 -34.32 8.17
N SER A 628 10.48 -34.12 8.30
CA SER A 628 9.58 -35.09 8.93
C SER A 628 9.49 -36.40 8.12
N ILE A 629 9.41 -36.31 6.79
CA ILE A 629 9.43 -37.50 5.91
C ILE A 629 10.80 -38.20 6.02
N ALA A 630 11.91 -37.46 5.95
CA ALA A 630 13.25 -38.02 6.07
C ALA A 630 13.46 -38.69 7.44
N ALA A 631 13.01 -38.07 8.53
CA ALA A 631 13.06 -38.65 9.87
C ALA A 631 12.22 -39.93 9.98
N ALA A 632 11.04 -39.96 9.37
CA ALA A 632 10.18 -41.16 9.34
C ALA A 632 10.83 -42.31 8.55
N VAL A 633 11.47 -42.00 7.41
CA VAL A 633 12.21 -42.99 6.61
C VAL A 633 13.44 -43.51 7.36
N VAL A 634 14.20 -42.63 8.01
CA VAL A 634 15.37 -43.05 8.82
C VAL A 634 14.94 -43.91 10.01
N SER A 635 13.83 -43.57 10.68
CA SER A 635 13.25 -44.42 11.74
C SER A 635 12.84 -45.80 11.20
N SER A 636 12.20 -45.87 10.03
CA SER A 636 11.79 -47.14 9.45
C SER A 636 12.98 -48.04 9.06
N PHE A 637 14.10 -47.45 8.63
CA PHE A 637 15.32 -48.22 8.29
C PHE A 637 16.17 -48.60 9.51
N THR A 638 16.12 -47.82 10.58
CA THR A 638 16.92 -48.10 11.80
C THR A 638 16.23 -49.06 12.77
N GLY A 639 14.99 -49.47 12.49
CA GLY A 639 14.25 -50.44 13.30
C GLY A 639 13.91 -49.97 14.71
N ARG A 640 13.98 -48.64 14.97
CA ARG A 640 13.59 -48.01 16.23
C ARG A 640 12.26 -47.29 16.12
#